data_AF-A0A3S1ASF4-F1
#
_entry.id   AF-A0A3S1ASF4-F1
#
_cell.length_a   1.000
_cell.length_b   1.000
_cell.length_c   1.000
_cell.angle_alpha   90.00
_cell.angle_beta   90.00
_cell.angle_gamma   90.00
#
_symmetry.space_group_name_H-M   'P 1'
#
loop_
_entity.id
_entity.type
_entity.pdbx_description
1 polymer ?
#
loop_
_entity_poly.entity_id
_entity_poly.type
_entity_poly.pdbx_seq_one_letter_code
_entity_poly.pdbx_strand_id
1 'polypeptide(L)'
;MTPVVGLMLQGGPAEIERVLWLLKKQVPVVVINRQGSASGLLAYAFKEYQRGDAGRVEQILKPQLMTSVQQCFPEYCGDSELLRQQVRDRILDCVKVATQRERVGFLLLSCNTSFVIASKLIYTVRQGIEGLTRESINWTLRLALRWKRVDFVAKNILNPNYISRFRVRDDIFVEALLLRDREAFVELFLSMGFLLQRLMTYEQVLKLFEASLSEEFFVTICLQNILRKKKVLAILGTKFMHETNCELNRILCLLSGLSGLVNPSQLLIPEVGNKANSHTLERRALLTIIYWAVLTNRKGLVKVLWKRSGEPIAVALVISNMYYRMSKFYIKDVDLKGEIKQNAIEFGDLAIKIMDLTFNDSRLLAFHSLTNQIPEFNNLNVVDLALIGNNIFFIAHPCCQRSMRERWFGNIKIHSYNFSFISVPEFLKIYLCLVLIFPMYFWLSFKSVRRTQLSQHEQDDDDREMNKNYSNAMKDLHPKRLSAKRNKNELYSSPNLFMKIYYLWTSPIAKFWINQLFVTFYLLLYAIAVMLPYCGNSEINWFLLLWTVLLIAENVTRTAQRYKKFPTMDIMWPLTEFLAHSATAIVLLAHLLGESLSFMSYKLLMAVALLAVYFSALREMLTASPQLGPMLVNIT
;
A
#
# COMPACT_ATOMS: atom_id res chain seq x y z
N MET A 1 12.47 34.31 -9.16
CA MET A 1 13.81 34.88 -8.88
C MET A 1 14.78 33.75 -8.57
N THR A 2 15.88 33.67 -9.33
CA THR A 2 17.00 32.78 -9.07
C THR A 2 17.89 33.44 -8.01
N PRO A 3 18.21 32.77 -6.88
CA PRO A 3 19.08 33.35 -5.89
C PRO A 3 20.52 33.36 -6.40
N VAL A 4 21.18 34.51 -6.30
CA VAL A 4 22.60 34.64 -6.62
C VAL A 4 23.37 34.69 -5.31
N VAL A 5 24.47 33.94 -5.23
CA VAL A 5 25.37 33.93 -4.07
C VAL A 5 26.80 34.08 -4.60
N GLY A 6 27.55 35.00 -4.02
CA GLY A 6 28.99 35.12 -4.29
C GLY A 6 29.76 34.10 -3.46
N LEU A 7 30.71 33.38 -4.08
CA LEU A 7 31.62 32.47 -3.37
C LEU A 7 33.05 32.97 -3.52
N MET A 8 33.72 33.22 -2.39
CA MET A 8 35.12 33.63 -2.36
C MET A 8 35.99 32.50 -1.81
N LEU A 9 36.80 31.90 -2.70
CA LEU A 9 37.77 30.86 -2.38
C LEU A 9 39.16 31.45 -2.11
N GLN A 10 39.66 32.24 -3.06
CA GLN A 10 40.95 32.92 -3.05
C GLN A 10 40.84 34.17 -3.93
N GLY A 11 41.73 35.15 -3.76
CA GLY A 11 41.76 36.35 -4.58
C GLY A 11 42.84 37.33 -4.16
N GLY A 12 43.02 38.38 -4.95
CA GLY A 12 43.81 39.56 -4.69
C GLY A 12 42.97 40.71 -4.10
N PRO A 13 43.53 41.93 -4.04
CA PRO A 13 42.80 43.12 -3.58
C PRO A 13 41.61 43.48 -4.48
N ALA A 14 41.68 43.20 -5.79
CA ALA A 14 40.58 43.44 -6.73
C ALA A 14 39.34 42.58 -6.42
N GLU A 15 39.53 41.33 -5.98
CA GLU A 15 38.42 40.45 -5.58
C GLU A 15 37.75 40.95 -4.30
N ILE A 16 38.49 41.58 -3.38
CA ILE A 16 37.92 42.21 -2.17
C ILE A 16 37.00 43.37 -2.58
N GLU A 17 37.39 44.16 -3.59
CA GLU A 17 36.53 45.22 -4.12
C GLU A 17 35.26 44.66 -4.80
N ARG A 18 35.36 43.53 -5.52
CA ARG A 18 34.18 42.85 -6.07
C ARG A 18 33.25 42.33 -4.97
N VAL A 19 33.79 41.81 -3.87
CA VAL A 19 32.99 41.39 -2.71
C VAL A 19 32.27 42.59 -2.09
N LEU A 20 32.95 43.72 -1.93
CA LEU A 20 32.34 44.96 -1.44
C LEU A 20 31.21 45.44 -2.37
N TRP A 21 31.41 45.33 -3.68
CA TRP A 21 30.39 45.65 -4.68
C TRP A 21 29.17 44.72 -4.58
N LEU A 22 29.38 43.41 -4.44
CA LEU A 22 28.31 42.42 -4.27
C LEU A 22 27.48 42.68 -3.00
N LEU A 23 28.14 43.01 -1.89
CA LEU A 23 27.46 43.33 -0.63
C LEU A 23 26.63 44.63 -0.73
N LYS A 24 27.14 45.66 -1.43
CA LYS A 24 26.37 46.88 -1.73
C LYS A 24 25.12 46.59 -2.58
N LYS A 25 25.17 45.56 -3.42
CA LYS A 25 24.04 45.08 -4.24
C LYS A 25 23.11 44.10 -3.50
N GLN A 26 23.26 43.95 -2.17
CA GLN A 26 22.49 43.01 -1.35
C GLN A 26 22.63 41.53 -1.78
N VAL A 27 23.77 41.15 -2.36
CA VAL A 27 24.05 39.75 -2.69
C VAL A 27 24.83 39.10 -1.55
N PRO A 28 24.38 37.96 -0.98
CA PRO A 28 25.13 37.24 0.04
C PRO A 28 26.47 36.75 -0.51
N VAL A 29 27.53 36.92 0.28
CA VAL A 29 28.87 36.39 -0.05
C VAL A 29 29.32 35.37 1.00
N VAL A 30 29.66 34.19 0.52
CA VAL A 30 30.21 33.10 1.30
C VAL A 30 31.72 33.10 1.18
N VAL A 31 32.41 33.18 2.32
CA VAL A 31 33.87 33.23 2.38
C VAL A 31 34.39 31.95 3.02
N ILE A 32 35.27 31.27 2.30
CA ILE A 32 35.91 30.04 2.77
C ILE A 32 37.19 30.43 3.52
N ASN A 33 37.27 30.07 4.80
CA ASN A 33 38.39 30.42 5.65
C ASN A 33 39.62 29.57 5.30
N ARG A 34 40.52 30.15 4.52
CA ARG A 34 41.83 29.57 4.19
C ARG A 34 42.91 30.52 4.72
N GLN A 35 43.85 30.00 5.50
CA GLN A 35 44.95 30.84 6.01
C GLN A 35 45.83 31.33 4.85
N GLY A 36 46.34 32.56 4.95
CA GLY A 36 47.24 33.15 3.96
C GLY A 36 46.60 33.70 2.67
N SER A 37 45.26 33.77 2.58
CA SER A 37 44.56 34.33 1.41
C SER A 37 43.65 35.51 1.78
N ALA A 38 43.24 36.30 0.78
CA ALA A 38 42.24 37.37 0.91
C ALA A 38 40.97 36.92 1.66
N SER A 39 40.51 35.71 1.35
CA SER A 39 39.36 35.07 2.00
C SER A 39 39.60 34.78 3.48
N GLY A 40 40.81 34.34 3.86
CA GLY A 40 41.23 34.18 5.25
C GLY A 40 41.29 35.50 6.02
N LEU A 41 41.78 36.57 5.38
CA LEU A 41 41.83 37.91 5.98
C LEU A 41 40.42 38.46 6.26
N LEU A 42 39.51 38.35 5.30
CA LEU A 42 38.10 38.72 5.48
C LEU A 42 37.43 37.87 6.56
N ALA A 43 37.71 36.56 6.59
CA ALA A 43 37.21 35.66 7.61
C ALA A 43 37.71 36.04 9.01
N TYR A 44 39.00 36.34 9.15
CA TYR A 44 39.60 36.79 10.41
C TYR A 44 38.99 38.12 10.88
N ALA A 45 38.93 39.10 9.97
CA ALA A 45 38.34 40.41 10.24
C ALA A 45 36.89 40.29 10.71
N PHE A 46 36.10 39.43 10.08
CA PHE A 46 34.71 39.20 10.44
C PHE A 46 34.54 38.52 11.82
N LYS A 47 35.36 37.52 12.16
CA LYS A 47 35.31 36.85 13.48
C LYS A 47 35.61 37.79 14.62
N GLU A 48 36.65 38.60 14.47
CA GLU A 48 37.10 39.50 15.52
C GLU A 48 36.18 40.71 15.65
N TYR A 49 35.58 41.19 14.55
CA TYR A 49 34.54 42.21 14.60
C TYR A 49 33.25 41.72 15.27
N GLN A 50 32.88 40.44 15.13
CA GLN A 50 31.75 39.86 15.88
C GLN A 50 32.01 39.71 17.39
N ARG A 51 33.28 39.66 17.81
CA ARG A 51 33.69 39.42 19.20
C ARG A 51 34.01 40.70 19.98
N GLY A 52 34.15 41.84 19.32
CA GLY A 52 34.76 43.04 19.91
C GLY A 52 33.87 44.27 19.90
N ASP A 53 33.99 45.06 20.98
CA ASP A 53 33.57 46.46 21.02
C ASP A 53 34.44 47.32 20.08
N ALA A 54 33.94 48.50 19.68
CA ALA A 54 34.60 49.40 18.73
C ALA A 54 36.08 49.69 19.07
N GLY A 55 36.45 49.75 20.35
CA GLY A 55 37.84 49.94 20.79
C GLY A 55 38.80 48.78 20.46
N ARG A 56 38.31 47.53 20.44
CA ARG A 56 39.12 46.33 20.15
C ARG A 56 39.43 46.20 18.66
N VAL A 57 38.50 46.66 17.81
CA VAL A 57 38.68 46.77 16.36
C VAL A 57 39.80 47.76 16.02
N GLU A 58 39.91 48.86 16.75
CA GLU A 58 40.93 49.87 16.47
C GLU A 58 42.32 49.48 17.00
N GLN A 59 42.39 48.89 18.21
CA GLN A 59 43.67 48.60 18.87
C GLN A 59 44.31 47.27 18.47
N ILE A 60 43.52 46.25 18.11
CA ILE A 60 44.03 44.89 17.85
C ILE A 60 43.87 44.52 16.38
N LEU A 61 42.69 44.80 15.80
CA LEU A 61 42.39 44.37 14.44
C LEU A 61 43.19 45.15 13.37
N LYS A 62 43.22 46.49 13.46
CA LYS A 62 43.94 47.33 12.48
C LYS A 62 45.44 46.98 12.39
N PRO A 63 46.23 46.86 13.47
CA PRO A 63 47.65 46.54 13.36
C PRO A 63 47.90 45.11 12.87
N GLN A 64 47.13 44.12 13.35
CA GLN A 64 47.28 42.73 12.91
C GLN A 64 46.89 42.52 11.44
N LEU A 65 45.87 43.25 10.95
CA LEU A 65 45.50 43.23 9.54
C LEU A 65 46.61 43.82 8.66
N MET A 66 47.30 44.87 9.10
CA MET A 66 48.42 45.44 8.34
C MET A 66 49.56 44.44 8.17
N THR A 67 49.93 43.73 9.25
CA THR A 67 50.94 42.66 9.20
C THR A 67 50.48 41.49 8.33
N SER A 68 49.21 41.09 8.43
CA SER A 68 48.66 39.95 7.70
C SER A 68 48.45 40.25 6.20
N VAL A 69 48.11 41.49 5.83
CA VAL A 69 48.01 41.96 4.44
C VAL A 69 49.38 41.95 3.76
N GLN A 70 50.43 42.37 4.47
CA GLN A 70 51.80 42.30 3.98
C GLN A 70 52.26 40.85 3.73
N GLN A 71 51.88 39.93 4.63
CA GLN A 71 52.20 38.51 4.47
C GLN A 71 51.39 37.83 3.34
N CYS A 72 50.15 38.26 3.08
CA CYS A 72 49.30 37.66 2.05
C CYS A 72 49.54 38.24 0.63
N PHE A 73 50.00 39.48 0.49
CA PHE A 73 50.22 40.14 -0.81
C PHE A 73 51.62 40.78 -0.92
N PRO A 74 52.71 39.99 -0.88
CA PRO A 74 54.07 40.51 -0.93
C PRO A 74 54.38 41.27 -2.23
N GLU A 75 53.85 40.84 -3.37
CA GLU A 75 54.09 41.44 -4.70
C GLU A 75 53.35 42.77 -4.92
N TYR A 76 52.22 43.00 -4.23
CA TYR A 76 51.34 44.16 -4.47
C TYR A 76 51.52 45.27 -3.43
N CYS A 77 52.07 44.95 -2.25
CA CYS A 77 52.15 45.84 -1.09
C CYS A 77 53.60 46.19 -0.66
N GLY A 78 54.62 45.86 -1.47
CA GLY A 78 56.05 45.96 -1.15
C GLY A 78 56.44 47.11 -0.22
N ASP A 79 56.32 48.37 -0.68
CA ASP A 79 56.84 49.53 0.07
C ASP A 79 55.82 50.63 0.42
N SER A 80 54.60 50.59 -0.14
CA SER A 80 53.62 51.68 0.05
C SER A 80 52.67 51.41 1.23
N GLU A 81 52.87 52.12 2.35
CA GLU A 81 51.93 52.11 3.48
C GLU A 81 50.50 52.52 3.09
N LEU A 82 50.37 53.45 2.14
CA LEU A 82 49.08 53.90 1.59
C LEU A 82 48.24 52.77 1.00
N LEU A 83 48.85 51.86 0.22
CA LEU A 83 48.13 50.74 -0.40
C LEU A 83 47.66 49.72 0.64
N ARG A 84 48.49 49.47 1.67
CA ARG A 84 48.11 48.60 2.81
C ARG A 84 46.95 49.19 3.60
N GLN A 85 46.97 50.51 3.84
CA GLN A 85 45.86 51.22 4.49
C GLN A 85 44.58 51.15 3.64
N GLN A 86 44.67 51.34 2.32
CA GLN A 86 43.53 51.23 1.41
C GLN A 86 42.91 49.83 1.43
N VAL A 87 43.71 48.76 1.34
CA VAL A 87 43.20 47.37 1.39
C VAL A 87 42.59 47.06 2.75
N ARG A 88 43.21 47.51 3.85
CA ARG A 88 42.65 47.38 5.20
C ARG A 88 41.30 48.08 5.32
N ASP A 89 41.20 49.31 4.85
CA ASP A 89 39.97 50.11 4.94
C ASP A 89 38.85 49.49 4.10
N ARG A 90 39.19 48.93 2.92
CA ARG A 90 38.26 48.13 2.10
C ARG A 90 37.77 46.86 2.81
N ILE A 91 38.66 46.13 3.51
CA ILE A 91 38.29 44.95 4.32
C ILE A 91 37.37 45.36 5.49
N LEU A 92 37.67 46.47 6.16
CA LEU A 92 36.83 47.00 7.23
C LEU A 92 35.46 47.46 6.72
N ASP A 93 35.42 48.12 5.56
CA ASP A 93 34.16 48.55 4.92
C ASP A 93 33.32 47.36 4.51
N CYS A 94 33.94 46.30 3.98
CA CYS A 94 33.29 45.02 3.74
C CYS A 94 32.59 44.54 5.02
N VAL A 95 33.36 44.34 6.11
CA VAL A 95 32.85 43.81 7.39
C VAL A 95 31.74 44.70 7.96
N LYS A 96 31.91 46.02 7.97
CA LYS A 96 30.90 46.99 8.42
C LYS A 96 29.57 46.81 7.68
N VAL A 97 29.60 46.79 6.35
CA VAL A 97 28.40 46.63 5.50
C VAL A 97 27.66 45.32 5.80
N ALA A 98 28.40 44.26 6.10
CA ALA A 98 27.82 42.96 6.40
C ALA A 98 27.39 42.74 7.87
N THR A 99 27.82 43.61 8.79
CA THR A 99 27.32 43.64 10.18
C THR A 99 26.19 44.62 10.42
N GLN A 100 25.87 45.50 9.47
CA GLN A 100 24.66 46.31 9.53
C GLN A 100 23.47 45.36 9.64
N ARG A 101 22.71 45.46 10.74
CA ARG A 101 21.66 44.49 11.17
C ARG A 101 20.54 44.28 10.15
N GLU A 102 20.49 45.08 9.08
CA GLU A 102 19.50 45.08 8.01
C GLU A 102 20.05 44.60 6.65
N ARG A 103 21.32 44.20 6.55
CA ARG A 103 21.94 43.76 5.28
C ARG A 103 22.58 42.38 5.36
N VAL A 104 22.67 41.79 4.17
CA VAL A 104 23.04 40.39 3.94
C VAL A 104 24.41 40.05 4.51
N GLY A 105 24.46 39.04 5.39
CA GLY A 105 25.63 38.72 6.20
C GLY A 105 26.76 37.99 5.46
N PHE A 106 28.00 38.22 5.92
CA PHE A 106 29.11 37.31 5.67
C PHE A 106 28.86 36.00 6.38
N LEU A 107 29.18 34.91 5.70
CA LEU A 107 29.18 33.61 6.34
C LEU A 107 30.50 32.90 6.09
N LEU A 108 31.15 32.63 7.21
CA LEU A 108 32.48 32.09 7.28
C LEU A 108 32.40 30.56 7.33
N LEU A 109 32.92 29.90 6.31
CA LEU A 109 33.03 28.44 6.26
C LEU A 109 34.41 28.01 6.72
N SER A 110 34.48 27.29 7.84
CA SER A 110 35.65 26.45 8.16
C SER A 110 35.51 25.14 7.40
N CYS A 111 36.52 24.80 6.61
CA CYS A 111 36.56 23.72 5.62
C CYS A 111 36.55 22.31 6.21
N ASN A 112 35.63 21.96 7.12
CA ASN A 112 35.70 20.66 7.77
C ASN A 112 34.78 19.61 7.15
N THR A 113 33.70 19.98 6.43
CA THR A 113 32.88 19.01 5.66
C THR A 113 32.09 19.66 4.52
N SER A 114 32.00 18.97 3.37
CA SER A 114 31.15 19.32 2.21
C SER A 114 29.67 19.46 2.58
N PHE A 115 29.24 18.71 3.60
CA PHE A 115 27.86 18.69 4.09
C PHE A 115 27.42 20.04 4.67
N VAL A 116 28.33 20.84 5.22
CA VAL A 116 28.01 22.13 5.85
C VAL A 116 27.77 23.21 4.80
N ILE A 117 28.43 23.15 3.64
CA ILE A 117 28.46 24.24 2.65
C ILE A 117 27.06 24.50 2.07
N ALA A 118 26.36 23.47 1.58
CA ALA A 118 25.02 23.64 1.00
C ALA A 118 23.99 24.11 2.04
N SER A 119 24.01 23.55 3.25
CA SER A 119 23.12 23.99 4.34
C SER A 119 23.42 25.44 4.77
N LYS A 120 24.69 25.83 4.80
CA LYS A 120 25.11 27.22 5.06
C LYS A 120 24.74 28.15 3.90
N LEU A 121 24.77 27.69 2.65
CA LEU A 121 24.33 28.45 1.48
C LEU A 121 22.81 28.74 1.54
N ILE A 122 21.99 27.76 1.90
CA ILE A 122 20.55 28.00 2.11
C ILE A 122 20.36 29.01 3.26
N TYR A 123 21.14 28.89 4.33
CA TYR A 123 21.10 29.82 5.46
C TYR A 123 21.48 31.24 5.03
N THR A 124 22.50 31.42 4.18
CA THR A 124 22.91 32.75 3.70
C THR A 124 21.90 33.36 2.78
N VAL A 125 21.27 32.56 1.91
CA VAL A 125 20.19 33.11 1.09
C VAL A 125 19.00 33.47 1.97
N ARG A 126 18.70 32.70 3.03
CA ARG A 126 17.67 33.06 4.01
C ARG A 126 18.00 34.35 4.75
N GLN A 127 19.24 34.58 5.16
CA GLN A 127 19.65 35.85 5.78
C GLN A 127 19.62 37.03 4.81
N GLY A 128 19.81 36.78 3.52
CA GLY A 128 19.73 37.81 2.48
C GLY A 128 18.31 38.22 2.10
N ILE A 129 17.31 37.45 2.49
CA ILE A 129 15.91 37.77 2.26
C ILE A 129 15.40 38.49 3.52
N GLU A 130 15.14 39.78 3.38
CA GLU A 130 14.64 40.65 4.45
C GLU A 130 13.40 40.06 5.15
N GLY A 131 13.42 40.07 6.49
CA GLY A 131 12.25 39.80 7.32
C GLY A 131 11.84 38.33 7.47
N LEU A 132 11.38 37.99 8.67
CA LEU A 132 10.79 36.68 8.98
C LEU A 132 9.34 36.58 8.44
N THR A 133 9.13 36.94 7.17
CA THR A 133 7.82 36.88 6.53
C THR A 133 7.46 35.44 6.14
N ARG A 134 6.16 35.14 6.03
CA ARG A 134 5.70 33.80 5.58
C ARG A 134 6.23 33.45 4.19
N GLU A 135 6.48 34.45 3.34
CA GLU A 135 6.99 34.29 1.98
C GLU A 135 8.46 33.88 1.96
N SER A 136 9.30 34.46 2.81
CA SER A 136 10.71 34.10 2.93
C SER A 136 10.89 32.65 3.41
N ILE A 137 10.05 32.20 4.35
CA ILE A 137 10.02 30.80 4.82
C ILE A 137 9.60 29.85 3.68
N ASN A 138 8.53 30.18 2.97
CA ASN A 138 8.06 29.36 1.85
C ASN A 138 9.09 29.24 0.73
N TRP A 139 9.76 30.35 0.40
CA TRP A 139 10.81 30.36 -0.60
C TRP A 139 12.02 29.53 -0.15
N THR A 140 12.44 29.68 1.11
CA THR A 140 13.52 28.87 1.71
C THR A 140 13.18 27.38 1.69
N LEU A 141 11.93 27.04 1.96
CA LEU A 141 11.44 25.66 1.96
C LEU A 141 11.42 25.08 0.53
N ARG A 142 10.99 25.85 -0.48
CA ARG A 142 11.12 25.47 -1.91
C ARG A 142 12.59 25.26 -2.31
N LEU A 143 13.50 26.13 -1.88
CA LEU A 143 14.92 25.98 -2.18
C LEU A 143 15.50 24.70 -1.56
N ALA A 144 15.23 24.48 -0.26
CA ALA A 144 15.66 23.26 0.44
C ALA A 144 15.08 22.00 -0.23
N LEU A 145 13.81 22.07 -0.62
CA LEU A 145 13.10 21.04 -1.35
C LEU A 145 13.70 20.78 -2.72
N ARG A 146 14.28 21.76 -3.42
CA ARG A 146 15.03 21.54 -4.68
C ARG A 146 16.43 20.99 -4.44
N TRP A 147 17.08 21.33 -3.34
CA TRP A 147 18.47 20.95 -3.04
C TRP A 147 18.64 19.61 -2.30
N LYS A 148 17.55 18.87 -2.01
CA LYS A 148 17.53 17.53 -1.38
C LYS A 148 17.98 17.59 0.09
N ARG A 149 17.78 18.72 0.77
CA ARG A 149 18.31 18.96 2.13
C ARG A 149 17.20 19.04 3.17
N VAL A 150 16.72 17.87 3.60
CA VAL A 150 15.73 17.76 4.68
C VAL A 150 16.31 18.23 6.01
N ASP A 151 17.58 17.90 6.28
CA ASP A 151 18.27 18.26 7.53
C ASP A 151 18.26 19.76 7.80
N PHE A 152 18.33 20.58 6.75
CA PHE A 152 18.27 22.03 6.87
C PHE A 152 16.89 22.48 7.39
N VAL A 153 15.82 21.91 6.84
CA VAL A 153 14.44 22.21 7.27
C VAL A 153 14.24 21.72 8.71
N ALA A 154 14.73 20.52 9.02
CA ALA A 154 14.59 19.93 10.34
C ALA A 154 15.36 20.66 11.45
N LYS A 155 16.48 21.32 11.13
CA LYS A 155 17.25 22.09 12.11
C LYS A 155 16.84 23.56 12.21
N ASN A 156 16.51 24.19 11.09
CA ASN A 156 16.38 25.65 11.02
C ASN A 156 14.94 26.16 10.89
N ILE A 157 13.99 25.31 10.50
CA ILE A 157 12.57 25.66 10.35
C ILE A 157 11.75 25.01 11.48
N LEU A 158 12.10 23.79 11.88
CA LEU A 158 11.48 23.03 12.97
C LEU A 158 11.90 23.47 14.39
N ASN A 159 12.33 24.71 14.60
CA ASN A 159 12.48 25.19 15.99
C ASN A 159 11.11 25.14 16.69
N PRO A 160 11.02 24.61 17.93
CA PRO A 160 9.75 24.28 18.59
C PRO A 160 8.76 25.45 18.69
N ASN A 161 9.26 26.68 18.65
CA ASN A 161 8.45 27.91 18.69
C ASN A 161 7.63 28.17 17.41
N TYR A 162 7.95 27.55 16.27
CA TYR A 162 7.25 27.78 14.98
C TYR A 162 6.35 26.61 14.54
N ILE A 163 6.52 25.42 15.13
CA ILE A 163 5.84 24.18 14.71
C ILE A 163 4.32 24.28 14.88
N SER A 164 3.84 24.91 15.95
CA SER A 164 2.39 25.00 16.22
C SER A 164 1.66 26.02 15.34
N ARG A 165 2.37 26.92 14.64
CA ARG A 165 1.79 28.01 13.84
C ARG A 165 2.05 27.90 12.34
N PHE A 166 3.07 27.16 11.91
CA PHE A 166 3.43 27.06 10.49
C PHE A 166 2.66 25.93 9.80
N ARG A 167 1.70 26.31 8.95
CA ARG A 167 1.02 25.37 8.04
C ARG A 167 1.68 25.40 6.68
N VAL A 168 2.14 24.24 6.20
CA VAL A 168 2.69 24.08 4.85
C VAL A 168 1.61 24.41 3.81
N ARG A 169 1.98 25.17 2.77
CA ARG A 169 1.11 25.47 1.63
C ARG A 169 0.95 24.27 0.71
N ASP A 170 -0.25 24.13 0.13
CA ASP A 170 -0.61 23.02 -0.75
C ASP A 170 0.32 22.95 -1.98
N ASP A 171 0.62 24.09 -2.61
CA ASP A 171 1.53 24.15 -3.77
C ASP A 171 2.91 23.54 -3.50
N ILE A 172 3.45 23.74 -2.30
CA ILE A 172 4.79 23.26 -1.96
C ILE A 172 4.77 21.76 -1.67
N PHE A 173 3.67 21.28 -1.11
CA PHE A 173 3.45 19.84 -0.95
C PHE A 173 3.29 19.15 -2.31
N VAL A 174 2.53 19.74 -3.24
CA VAL A 174 2.43 19.24 -4.63
C VAL A 174 3.81 19.22 -5.31
N GLU A 175 4.60 20.30 -5.18
CA GLU A 175 5.98 20.34 -5.72
C GLU A 175 6.86 19.24 -5.10
N ALA A 176 6.69 18.95 -3.81
CA ALA A 176 7.39 17.85 -3.13
C ALA A 176 6.99 16.47 -3.68
N LEU A 177 5.70 16.27 -3.96
CA LEU A 177 5.20 15.03 -4.53
C LEU A 177 5.72 14.82 -5.95
N LEU A 178 5.71 15.87 -6.79
CA LEU A 178 6.07 15.79 -8.20
C LEU A 178 7.57 15.55 -8.44
N LEU A 179 8.45 16.07 -7.59
CA LEU A 179 9.90 15.89 -7.76
C LEU A 179 10.39 14.52 -7.26
N ARG A 180 11.31 13.90 -8.02
CA ARG A 180 11.93 12.62 -7.63
C ARG A 180 12.87 12.78 -6.42
N ASP A 181 12.96 11.71 -5.62
CA ASP A 181 13.78 11.56 -4.41
C ASP A 181 13.49 12.59 -3.29
N ARG A 182 12.24 13.04 -3.13
CA ARG A 182 11.82 13.99 -2.07
C ARG A 182 10.99 13.35 -0.98
N GLU A 183 11.07 12.04 -0.85
CA GLU A 183 10.23 11.21 0.02
C GLU A 183 10.38 11.60 1.50
N ALA A 184 11.60 11.91 1.93
CA ALA A 184 11.88 12.37 3.29
C ALA A 184 11.28 13.77 3.59
N PHE A 185 11.10 14.64 2.58
CA PHE A 185 10.34 15.88 2.77
C PHE A 185 8.85 15.61 2.95
N VAL A 186 8.29 14.66 2.20
CA VAL A 186 6.89 14.26 2.33
C VAL A 186 6.65 13.64 3.72
N GLU A 187 7.55 12.77 4.19
CA GLU A 187 7.49 12.20 5.55
C GLU A 187 7.48 13.29 6.62
N LEU A 188 8.35 14.29 6.46
CA LEU A 188 8.45 15.44 7.35
C LEU A 188 7.19 16.32 7.31
N PHE A 189 6.65 16.66 6.14
CA PHE A 189 5.42 17.47 6.05
C PHE A 189 4.21 16.75 6.62
N LEU A 190 4.11 15.44 6.40
CA LEU A 190 3.05 14.66 7.01
C LEU A 190 3.26 14.57 8.54
N SER A 191 4.50 14.57 9.04
CA SER A 191 4.78 14.55 10.50
C SER A 191 4.41 15.85 11.18
N MET A 192 4.43 16.97 10.44
CA MET A 192 3.92 18.26 10.87
C MET A 192 2.38 18.34 10.93
N GLY A 193 1.66 17.26 10.59
CA GLY A 193 0.19 17.22 10.62
C GLY A 193 -0.47 17.82 9.38
N PHE A 194 0.18 17.76 8.22
CA PHE A 194 -0.45 18.15 6.95
C PHE A 194 -1.60 17.21 6.60
N LEU A 195 -2.83 17.74 6.56
CA LEU A 195 -4.04 16.99 6.21
C LEU A 195 -4.16 16.85 4.69
N LEU A 196 -4.03 15.62 4.20
CA LEU A 196 -4.09 15.30 2.76
C LEU A 196 -5.47 15.53 2.15
N GLN A 197 -6.52 15.47 2.97
CA GLN A 197 -7.89 15.76 2.54
C GLN A 197 -8.02 17.15 1.91
N ARG A 198 -7.25 18.15 2.36
CA ARG A 198 -7.30 19.51 1.83
C ARG A 198 -6.79 19.61 0.40
N LEU A 199 -5.84 18.75 0.05
CA LEU A 199 -5.16 18.73 -1.25
C LEU A 199 -5.92 17.91 -2.30
N MET A 200 -6.80 17.02 -1.85
CA MET A 200 -7.50 16.05 -2.69
C MET A 200 -8.75 16.63 -3.36
N THR A 201 -8.65 17.83 -3.93
CA THR A 201 -9.67 18.27 -4.89
C THR A 201 -9.46 17.58 -6.24
N TYR A 202 -10.55 17.33 -6.95
CA TYR A 202 -10.55 16.73 -8.30
C TYR A 202 -9.50 17.37 -9.22
N GLU A 203 -9.43 18.70 -9.25
CA GLU A 203 -8.50 19.45 -10.09
C GLU A 203 -7.04 19.22 -9.75
N GLN A 204 -6.70 19.07 -8.46
CA GLN A 204 -5.31 18.87 -8.04
C GLN A 204 -4.84 17.46 -8.35
N VAL A 205 -5.71 16.46 -8.22
CA VAL A 205 -5.41 15.08 -8.63
C VAL A 205 -5.21 15.01 -10.15
N LEU A 206 -6.05 15.70 -10.93
CA LEU A 206 -5.85 15.80 -12.38
C LEU A 206 -4.51 16.46 -12.72
N LYS A 207 -4.16 17.57 -12.07
CA LYS A 207 -2.85 18.23 -12.24
C LYS A 207 -1.68 17.30 -11.92
N LEU A 208 -1.80 16.43 -10.92
CA LEU A 208 -0.79 15.42 -10.60
C LEU A 208 -0.64 14.38 -11.72
N PHE A 209 -1.74 13.92 -12.32
CA PHE A 209 -1.69 13.00 -13.45
C PHE A 209 -1.22 13.69 -14.74
N GLU A 210 -1.61 14.94 -14.98
CA GLU A 210 -1.11 15.79 -16.08
C GLU A 210 0.40 15.94 -16.00
N ALA A 211 0.93 16.26 -14.82
CA ALA A 211 2.37 16.37 -14.61
C ALA A 211 3.09 15.03 -14.81
N SER A 212 2.45 13.91 -14.47
CA SER A 212 3.01 12.56 -14.70
C SER A 212 3.06 12.14 -16.17
N LEU A 213 2.39 12.85 -17.09
CA LEU A 213 2.55 12.62 -18.53
C LEU A 213 3.98 12.89 -19.03
N SER A 214 4.76 13.67 -18.28
CA SER A 214 6.18 13.88 -18.57
C SER A 214 7.05 12.64 -18.28
N GLU A 215 6.53 11.64 -17.56
CA GLU A 215 7.27 10.43 -17.21
C GLU A 215 7.03 9.33 -18.26
N GLU A 216 8.12 8.89 -18.90
CA GLU A 216 8.11 7.81 -19.90
C GLU A 216 7.44 6.53 -19.38
N PHE A 217 7.67 6.21 -18.11
CA PHE A 217 7.09 5.05 -17.43
C PHE A 217 5.55 5.07 -17.47
N PHE A 218 4.95 6.19 -17.07
CA PHE A 218 3.49 6.31 -16.98
C PHE A 218 2.85 6.27 -18.37
N VAL A 219 3.45 6.94 -19.35
CA VAL A 219 2.93 6.97 -20.73
C VAL A 219 3.03 5.60 -21.40
N THR A 220 4.18 4.95 -21.33
CA THR A 220 4.41 3.65 -22.00
C THR A 220 3.62 2.53 -21.33
N ILE A 221 3.67 2.41 -20.01
CA ILE A 221 3.05 1.27 -19.32
C ILE A 221 1.57 1.54 -19.06
N CYS A 222 1.21 2.67 -18.48
CA CYS A 222 -0.18 2.90 -18.07
C CYS A 222 -1.09 3.30 -19.24
N LEU A 223 -0.64 4.18 -20.14
CA LEU A 223 -1.48 4.65 -21.24
C LEU A 223 -1.39 3.77 -22.50
N GLN A 224 -0.19 3.36 -22.91
CA GLN A 224 -0.02 2.56 -24.12
C GLN A 224 -0.24 1.07 -23.88
N ASN A 225 0.35 0.47 -22.83
CA ASN A 225 0.26 -0.98 -22.63
C ASN A 225 -1.04 -1.42 -21.93
N ILE A 226 -1.46 -0.72 -20.87
CA ILE A 226 -2.67 -1.08 -20.11
C ILE A 226 -3.96 -0.65 -20.84
N LEU A 227 -4.06 0.61 -21.25
CA LEU A 227 -5.26 1.13 -21.94
C LEU A 227 -5.27 0.86 -23.45
N ARG A 228 -4.16 0.39 -24.04
CA ARG A 228 -4.01 0.09 -25.48
C ARG A 228 -4.34 1.28 -26.41
N LYS A 229 -4.13 2.53 -25.95
CA LYS A 229 -4.42 3.74 -26.73
C LYS A 229 -3.15 4.34 -27.32
N LYS A 230 -3.18 4.66 -28.62
CA LYS A 230 -2.02 5.20 -29.38
C LYS A 230 -1.86 6.73 -29.32
N LYS A 231 -2.90 7.50 -28.97
CA LYS A 231 -2.85 8.99 -28.92
C LYS A 231 -2.95 9.50 -27.48
N VAL A 232 -1.84 9.97 -26.93
CA VAL A 232 -1.64 10.29 -25.50
C VAL A 232 -2.26 11.63 -25.06
N LEU A 233 -2.23 12.67 -25.90
CA LEU A 233 -2.61 14.04 -25.51
C LEU A 233 -4.12 14.32 -25.41
N ALA A 234 -4.98 13.52 -26.04
CA ALA A 234 -6.44 13.72 -25.97
C ALA A 234 -7.09 13.08 -24.72
N ILE A 235 -6.29 12.45 -23.84
CA ILE A 235 -6.76 11.49 -22.83
C ILE A 235 -7.09 12.15 -21.49
N LEU A 236 -6.34 13.17 -21.05
CA LEU A 236 -6.55 13.81 -19.74
C LEU A 236 -7.69 14.85 -19.72
N GLY A 237 -8.57 14.81 -20.72
CA GLY A 237 -9.82 15.58 -20.71
C GLY A 237 -10.84 15.07 -19.68
N THR A 238 -12.01 15.69 -19.69
CA THR A 238 -13.16 15.49 -18.77
C THR A 238 -13.65 14.05 -18.58
N LYS A 239 -13.11 13.05 -19.28
CA LYS A 239 -13.49 11.62 -19.17
C LYS A 239 -12.52 10.79 -18.31
N PHE A 240 -11.36 11.31 -17.91
CA PHE A 240 -10.37 10.53 -17.14
C PHE A 240 -10.81 10.28 -15.69
N MET A 241 -11.57 11.21 -15.10
CA MET A 241 -11.99 11.17 -13.69
C MET A 241 -13.45 11.54 -13.41
N HIS A 242 -14.31 11.86 -14.40
CA HIS A 242 -15.65 12.41 -14.12
C HIS A 242 -16.74 11.38 -13.76
N GLU A 243 -16.56 10.09 -14.09
CA GLU A 243 -17.50 8.99 -13.82
C GLU A 243 -16.91 7.86 -12.93
N THR A 244 -17.76 7.03 -12.34
CA THR A 244 -17.28 5.86 -11.55
C THR A 244 -16.58 4.82 -12.44
N ASN A 245 -16.88 4.77 -13.73
CA ASN A 245 -16.25 3.93 -14.75
C ASN A 245 -15.12 4.63 -15.51
N CYS A 246 -14.40 5.50 -14.84
CA CYS A 246 -13.29 6.24 -15.41
C CYS A 246 -12.10 5.38 -15.87
N GLU A 247 -11.30 5.94 -16.78
CA GLU A 247 -10.09 5.29 -17.27
C GLU A 247 -9.08 5.00 -16.15
N LEU A 248 -9.00 5.86 -15.13
CA LEU A 248 -8.21 5.58 -13.93
C LEU A 248 -8.73 4.34 -13.20
N ASN A 249 -10.04 4.26 -12.93
CA ASN A 249 -10.62 3.08 -12.28
C ASN A 249 -10.49 1.82 -13.13
N ARG A 250 -10.45 1.95 -14.46
CA ARG A 250 -10.15 0.83 -15.37
C ARG A 250 -8.71 0.37 -15.23
N ILE A 251 -7.73 1.28 -15.22
CA ILE A 251 -6.32 0.95 -14.96
C ILE A 251 -6.19 0.26 -13.60
N LEU A 252 -6.75 0.87 -12.57
CA LEU A 252 -6.69 0.34 -11.21
C LEU A 252 -7.38 -1.03 -11.12
N CYS A 253 -8.51 -1.24 -11.79
CA CYS A 253 -9.18 -2.55 -11.83
C CYS A 253 -8.32 -3.61 -12.52
N LEU A 254 -7.66 -3.27 -13.64
CA LEU A 254 -6.76 -4.21 -14.32
C LEU A 254 -5.56 -4.61 -13.45
N LEU A 255 -4.99 -3.64 -12.73
CA LEU A 255 -3.80 -3.86 -11.88
C LEU A 255 -4.11 -4.45 -10.50
N SER A 256 -5.21 -4.08 -9.86
CA SER A 256 -5.56 -4.53 -8.51
C SER A 256 -6.61 -5.65 -8.49
N GLY A 257 -7.36 -5.86 -9.58
CA GLY A 257 -8.52 -6.74 -9.60
C GLY A 257 -9.77 -6.18 -8.92
N LEU A 258 -9.75 -4.91 -8.50
CA LEU A 258 -10.84 -4.25 -7.76
C LEU A 258 -11.46 -3.12 -8.57
N SER A 259 -12.79 -3.11 -8.68
CA SER A 259 -13.55 -2.03 -9.32
C SER A 259 -13.83 -0.88 -8.35
N GLY A 260 -13.83 0.36 -8.84
CA GLY A 260 -14.36 1.51 -8.10
C GLY A 260 -13.50 1.95 -6.90
N LEU A 261 -12.17 1.78 -6.98
CA LEU A 261 -11.25 2.17 -5.91
C LEU A 261 -11.19 3.68 -5.67
N VAL A 262 -11.42 4.49 -6.71
CA VAL A 262 -11.43 5.96 -6.61
C VAL A 262 -12.77 6.49 -7.10
N ASN A 263 -13.61 6.98 -6.19
CA ASN A 263 -14.88 7.60 -6.55
C ASN A 263 -14.71 9.13 -6.66
N PRO A 264 -14.85 9.72 -7.85
CA PRO A 264 -14.61 11.16 -8.03
C PRO A 264 -15.62 12.05 -7.32
N SER A 265 -16.87 11.59 -7.18
CA SER A 265 -17.92 12.29 -6.42
C SER A 265 -17.62 12.39 -4.92
N GLN A 266 -16.78 11.50 -4.39
CA GLN A 266 -16.40 11.44 -2.98
C GLN A 266 -15.05 12.10 -2.69
N LEU A 267 -14.35 12.57 -3.74
CA LEU A 267 -13.16 13.43 -3.65
C LEU A 267 -13.54 14.94 -3.59
N LEU A 268 -14.81 15.27 -3.77
CA LEU A 268 -15.31 16.62 -3.52
C LEU A 268 -15.33 16.89 -2.01
N ILE A 269 -14.97 18.13 -1.64
CA ILE A 269 -14.88 18.63 -0.26
C ILE A 269 -16.14 18.23 0.52
N PRO A 270 -16.02 17.72 1.77
CA PRO A 270 -17.21 17.37 2.54
C PRO A 270 -18.11 18.60 2.70
N GLU A 271 -19.40 18.42 2.44
CA GLU A 271 -20.41 19.38 2.85
C GLU A 271 -20.23 19.69 4.35
N VAL A 272 -20.28 20.97 4.68
CA VAL A 272 -19.98 21.54 6.01
C VAL A 272 -20.95 20.93 7.04
N GLY A 273 -20.50 19.93 7.81
CA GLY A 273 -21.31 19.40 8.92
C GLY A 273 -20.87 18.10 9.57
N ASN A 274 -20.26 17.14 8.84
CA ASN A 274 -19.99 15.80 9.38
C ASN A 274 -18.50 15.54 9.67
N LYS A 275 -18.06 15.75 10.92
CA LYS A 275 -16.70 15.42 11.39
C LYS A 275 -16.37 13.92 11.27
N ALA A 276 -17.36 13.02 11.34
CA ALA A 276 -17.18 11.58 11.20
C ALA A 276 -16.61 11.16 9.82
N ASN A 277 -16.82 11.99 8.80
CA ASN A 277 -16.32 11.71 7.44
C ASN A 277 -14.87 12.18 7.22
N SER A 278 -14.26 12.95 8.14
CA SER A 278 -12.93 13.51 7.91
C SER A 278 -11.83 12.43 7.87
N HIS A 279 -11.86 11.47 8.80
CA HIS A 279 -10.87 10.39 8.83
C HIS A 279 -11.03 9.43 7.64
N THR A 280 -12.26 9.15 7.20
CA THR A 280 -12.49 8.29 6.02
C THR A 280 -12.06 8.99 4.73
N LEU A 281 -12.26 10.31 4.63
CA LEU A 281 -11.78 11.12 3.52
C LEU A 281 -10.26 11.22 3.50
N GLU A 282 -9.60 11.35 4.66
CA GLU A 282 -8.14 11.32 4.76
C GLU A 282 -7.54 9.96 4.35
N ARG A 283 -8.17 8.86 4.76
CA ARG A 283 -7.75 7.51 4.33
C ARG A 283 -7.85 7.35 2.81
N ARG A 284 -8.95 7.79 2.20
CA ARG A 284 -9.16 7.74 0.74
C ARG A 284 -8.21 8.67 -0.02
N ALA A 285 -7.94 9.84 0.54
CA ALA A 285 -6.94 10.78 0.05
C ALA A 285 -5.56 10.12 -0.03
N LEU A 286 -5.12 9.52 1.09
CA LEU A 286 -3.88 8.75 1.17
C LEU A 286 -3.80 7.65 0.10
N LEU A 287 -4.85 6.83 -0.01
CA LEU A 287 -4.91 5.74 -0.98
C LEU A 287 -4.80 6.25 -2.42
N THR A 288 -5.45 7.36 -2.75
CA THR A 288 -5.40 7.91 -4.11
C THR A 288 -4.00 8.38 -4.49
N ILE A 289 -3.28 9.02 -3.55
CA ILE A 289 -1.87 9.42 -3.75
C ILE A 289 -0.97 8.18 -3.81
N ILE A 290 -1.24 7.14 -3.01
CA ILE A 290 -0.52 5.86 -3.11
C ILE A 290 -0.71 5.25 -4.50
N TYR A 291 -1.93 5.20 -5.02
CA TYR A 291 -2.19 4.68 -6.37
C TYR A 291 -1.45 5.48 -7.44
N TRP A 292 -1.47 6.82 -7.36
CA TRP A 292 -0.68 7.67 -8.24
C TRP A 292 0.83 7.38 -8.14
N ALA A 293 1.35 7.23 -6.92
CA ALA A 293 2.76 6.94 -6.69
C ALA A 293 3.17 5.54 -7.20
N VAL A 294 2.27 4.54 -7.14
CA VAL A 294 2.49 3.21 -7.72
C VAL A 294 2.51 3.28 -9.25
N LEU A 295 1.54 4.00 -9.86
CA LEU A 295 1.44 4.16 -11.31
C LEU A 295 2.63 4.94 -11.91
N THR A 296 3.29 5.78 -11.12
CA THR A 296 4.50 6.53 -11.49
C THR A 296 5.81 5.84 -11.08
N ASN A 297 5.74 4.60 -10.57
CA ASN A 297 6.89 3.81 -10.10
C ASN A 297 7.77 4.51 -9.04
N ARG A 298 7.15 5.20 -8.06
CA ARG A 298 7.86 5.91 -6.99
C ARG A 298 7.90 5.10 -5.70
N LYS A 299 8.71 4.03 -5.69
CA LYS A 299 8.76 3.04 -4.61
C LYS A 299 8.91 3.63 -3.21
N GLY A 300 9.88 4.51 -2.98
CA GLY A 300 10.13 5.00 -1.62
C GLY A 300 9.07 5.99 -1.15
N LEU A 301 8.47 6.77 -2.05
CA LEU A 301 7.29 7.58 -1.77
C LEU A 301 6.11 6.69 -1.33
N VAL A 302 5.88 5.59 -2.05
CA VAL A 302 4.88 4.58 -1.66
C VAL A 302 5.17 4.04 -0.26
N LYS A 303 6.43 3.73 0.07
CA LYS A 303 6.81 3.28 1.43
C LYS A 303 6.48 4.32 2.50
N VAL A 304 6.79 5.61 2.27
CA VAL A 304 6.49 6.70 3.21
C VAL A 304 4.98 6.87 3.42
N LEU A 305 4.20 6.84 2.34
CA LEU A 305 2.74 7.00 2.42
C LEU A 305 2.07 5.78 3.07
N TRP A 306 2.57 4.57 2.76
CA TRP A 306 2.06 3.32 3.30
C TRP A 306 2.23 3.24 4.83
N LYS A 307 3.33 3.73 5.40
CA LYS A 307 3.54 3.79 6.86
C LYS A 307 2.43 4.55 7.60
N ARG A 308 1.69 5.43 6.92
CA ARG A 308 0.59 6.23 7.49
C ARG A 308 -0.79 5.68 7.18
N SER A 309 -0.87 4.56 6.46
CA SER A 309 -2.15 3.95 6.14
C SER A 309 -2.81 3.38 7.40
N GLY A 310 -4.15 3.48 7.47
CA GLY A 310 -4.91 2.93 8.59
C GLY A 310 -4.98 1.39 8.60
N GLU A 311 -4.85 0.77 7.42
CA GLU A 311 -4.89 -0.67 7.22
C GLU A 311 -3.64 -1.14 6.43
N PRO A 312 -2.45 -1.20 7.08
CA PRO A 312 -1.18 -1.39 6.37
C PRO A 312 -1.08 -2.75 5.68
N ILE A 313 -1.66 -3.81 6.24
CA ILE A 313 -1.64 -5.15 5.64
C ILE A 313 -2.42 -5.16 4.33
N ALA A 314 -3.65 -4.66 4.33
CA ALA A 314 -4.51 -4.62 3.14
C ALA A 314 -3.89 -3.76 2.03
N VAL A 315 -3.39 -2.57 2.39
CA VAL A 315 -2.78 -1.65 1.42
C VAL A 315 -1.50 -2.23 0.82
N ALA A 316 -0.65 -2.90 1.62
CA ALA A 316 0.55 -3.57 1.13
C ALA A 316 0.21 -4.67 0.11
N LEU A 317 -0.82 -5.49 0.38
CA LEU A 317 -1.26 -6.54 -0.53
C LEU A 317 -1.78 -5.98 -1.86
N VAL A 318 -2.53 -4.87 -1.82
CA VAL A 318 -3.03 -4.20 -3.04
C VAL A 318 -1.87 -3.62 -3.84
N ILE A 319 -0.90 -2.94 -3.20
CA ILE A 319 0.31 -2.42 -3.85
C ILE A 319 1.12 -3.56 -4.49
N SER A 320 1.32 -4.65 -3.74
CA SER A 320 2.04 -5.84 -4.22
C SER A 320 1.37 -6.43 -5.47
N ASN A 321 0.04 -6.58 -5.45
CA ASN A 321 -0.71 -7.07 -6.61
C ASN A 321 -0.58 -6.12 -7.82
N MET A 322 -0.70 -4.80 -7.61
CA MET A 322 -0.55 -3.82 -8.68
C MET A 322 0.81 -3.93 -9.38
N TYR A 323 1.91 -4.00 -8.60
CA TYR A 323 3.25 -4.18 -9.17
C TYR A 323 3.40 -5.55 -9.84
N TYR A 324 2.91 -6.64 -9.23
CA TYR A 324 3.00 -7.98 -9.80
C TYR A 324 2.29 -8.08 -11.15
N ARG A 325 1.07 -7.56 -11.27
CA ARG A 325 0.33 -7.58 -12.55
C ARG A 325 0.95 -6.69 -13.60
N MET A 326 1.46 -5.52 -13.19
CA MET A 326 2.19 -4.62 -14.07
C MET A 326 3.42 -5.33 -14.69
N SER A 327 4.23 -5.98 -13.85
CA SER A 327 5.40 -6.76 -14.29
C SER A 327 5.02 -7.99 -15.13
N LYS A 328 3.97 -8.74 -14.74
CA LYS A 328 3.59 -9.98 -15.43
C LYS A 328 3.00 -9.74 -16.83
N PHE A 329 2.09 -8.78 -16.98
CA PHE A 329 1.26 -8.64 -18.18
C PHE A 329 1.59 -7.45 -19.07
N TYR A 330 2.16 -6.37 -18.52
CA TYR A 330 2.25 -5.08 -19.21
C TYR A 330 3.67 -4.59 -19.48
N ILE A 331 4.68 -5.18 -18.84
CA ILE A 331 6.09 -4.83 -19.04
C ILE A 331 6.79 -5.93 -19.85
N LYS A 332 7.39 -5.53 -20.98
CA LYS A 332 8.17 -6.43 -21.85
C LYS A 332 9.67 -6.40 -21.51
N ASP A 333 10.19 -5.23 -21.13
CA ASP A 333 11.61 -5.06 -20.80
C ASP A 333 11.98 -5.89 -19.58
N VAL A 334 13.01 -6.73 -19.72
CA VAL A 334 13.38 -7.74 -18.71
C VAL A 334 13.88 -7.09 -17.42
N ASP A 335 14.70 -6.04 -17.51
CA ASP A 335 15.29 -5.37 -16.35
C ASP A 335 14.22 -4.63 -15.53
N LEU A 336 13.39 -3.82 -16.18
CA LEU A 336 12.28 -3.12 -15.54
C LEU A 336 11.24 -4.09 -14.97
N LYS A 337 10.99 -5.21 -15.66
CA LYS A 337 10.12 -6.29 -15.18
C LYS A 337 10.68 -6.93 -13.92
N GLY A 338 11.99 -7.16 -13.87
CA GLY A 338 12.70 -7.68 -12.70
C GLY A 338 12.59 -6.72 -11.51
N GLU A 339 12.86 -5.43 -11.72
CA GLU A 339 12.77 -4.40 -10.68
C GLU A 339 11.35 -4.30 -10.10
N ILE A 340 10.33 -4.22 -10.96
CA ILE A 340 8.94 -4.09 -10.51
C ILE A 340 8.44 -5.37 -9.86
N LYS A 341 8.87 -6.53 -10.34
CA LYS A 341 8.59 -7.81 -9.66
C LYS A 341 9.20 -7.82 -8.26
N GLN A 342 10.43 -7.35 -8.11
CA GLN A 342 11.08 -7.26 -6.81
C GLN A 342 10.35 -6.31 -5.87
N ASN A 343 9.87 -5.18 -6.39
CA ASN A 343 9.03 -4.24 -5.63
C ASN A 343 7.73 -4.91 -5.16
N ALA A 344 7.09 -5.73 -6.00
CA ALA A 344 5.90 -6.49 -5.62
C ALA A 344 6.18 -7.47 -4.47
N ILE A 345 7.30 -8.20 -4.55
CA ILE A 345 7.73 -9.17 -3.52
C ILE A 345 8.01 -8.44 -2.21
N GLU A 346 8.75 -7.33 -2.23
CA GLU A 346 9.04 -6.56 -1.02
C GLU A 346 7.79 -6.09 -0.27
N PHE A 347 6.78 -5.59 -0.98
CA PHE A 347 5.52 -5.19 -0.33
C PHE A 347 4.72 -6.39 0.19
N GLY A 348 4.80 -7.55 -0.48
CA GLY A 348 4.23 -8.80 0.02
C GLY A 348 4.90 -9.24 1.32
N ASP A 349 6.24 -9.23 1.37
CA ASP A 349 7.02 -9.57 2.56
C ASP A 349 6.76 -8.61 3.73
N LEU A 350 6.58 -7.31 3.44
CA LEU A 350 6.19 -6.33 4.46
C LEU A 350 4.81 -6.64 5.06
N ALA A 351 3.84 -7.08 4.25
CA ALA A 351 2.53 -7.49 4.73
C ALA A 351 2.63 -8.73 5.65
N ILE A 352 3.46 -9.71 5.27
CA ILE A 352 3.71 -10.91 6.07
C ILE A 352 4.39 -10.53 7.40
N LYS A 353 5.44 -9.71 7.37
CA LYS A 353 6.13 -9.25 8.58
C LYS A 353 5.21 -8.53 9.57
N ILE A 354 4.34 -7.64 9.08
CA ILE A 354 3.36 -6.98 9.96
C ILE A 354 2.40 -8.01 10.54
N MET A 355 1.92 -8.95 9.71
CA MET A 355 1.02 -9.99 10.19
C MET A 355 1.69 -10.86 11.27
N ASP A 356 2.94 -11.28 11.07
CA ASP A 356 3.72 -12.04 12.06
C ASP A 356 3.85 -11.27 13.37
N LEU A 357 4.16 -9.97 13.32
CA LEU A 357 4.21 -9.10 14.49
C LEU A 357 2.85 -9.07 15.21
N THR A 358 1.76 -8.83 14.48
CA THR A 358 0.41 -8.81 15.07
C THR A 358 -0.02 -10.15 15.63
N PHE A 359 0.43 -11.25 15.03
CA PHE A 359 0.10 -12.60 15.46
C PHE A 359 0.84 -13.00 16.74
N ASN A 360 2.11 -12.63 16.82
CA ASN A 360 2.95 -12.83 18.01
C ASN A 360 2.44 -11.99 19.19
N ASP A 361 1.96 -10.77 18.93
CA ASP A 361 1.35 -9.92 19.97
C ASP A 361 -0.02 -10.47 20.42
N SER A 362 -0.94 -10.71 19.48
CA SER A 362 -2.27 -11.24 19.81
C SER A 362 -2.90 -11.99 18.64
N ARG A 363 -2.99 -13.32 18.80
CA ARG A 363 -3.60 -14.22 17.81
C ARG A 363 -5.06 -13.86 17.51
N LEU A 364 -5.83 -13.47 18.54
CA LEU A 364 -7.25 -13.14 18.40
C LEU A 364 -7.46 -11.81 17.66
N LEU A 365 -6.69 -10.78 17.99
CA LEU A 365 -6.79 -9.48 17.31
C LEU A 365 -6.30 -9.56 15.87
N ALA A 366 -5.21 -10.30 15.62
CA ALA A 366 -4.71 -10.56 14.26
C ALA A 366 -5.78 -11.25 13.40
N PHE A 367 -6.44 -12.29 13.95
CA PHE A 367 -7.54 -12.95 13.26
C PHE A 367 -8.71 -12.00 12.97
N HIS A 368 -9.12 -11.21 13.96
CA HIS A 368 -10.23 -10.27 13.82
C HIS A 368 -9.93 -9.21 12.75
N SER A 369 -8.74 -8.62 12.75
CA SER A 369 -8.29 -7.65 11.73
C SER A 369 -8.37 -8.23 10.31
N LEU A 370 -7.97 -9.49 10.12
CA LEU A 370 -8.05 -10.16 8.81
C LEU A 370 -9.49 -10.45 8.35
N THR A 371 -10.40 -10.71 9.30
CA THR A 371 -11.79 -11.04 9.01
C THR A 371 -12.71 -9.82 8.88
N ASN A 372 -12.24 -8.65 9.29
CA ASN A 372 -13.01 -7.42 9.18
C ASN A 372 -13.14 -6.98 7.72
N GLN A 373 -14.33 -6.46 7.40
CA GLN A 373 -14.63 -5.92 6.09
C GLN A 373 -14.10 -4.49 5.99
N ILE A 374 -13.33 -4.22 4.93
CA ILE A 374 -12.71 -2.92 4.72
C ILE A 374 -13.55 -2.12 3.73
N PRO A 375 -14.20 -1.01 4.14
CA PRO A 375 -15.11 -0.26 3.28
C PRO A 375 -14.39 0.43 2.11
N GLU A 376 -13.10 0.73 2.23
CA GLU A 376 -12.28 1.29 1.16
C GLU A 376 -12.00 0.30 0.03
N PHE A 377 -12.16 -1.00 0.27
CA PHE A 377 -11.92 -2.08 -0.71
C PHE A 377 -13.19 -2.91 -0.97
N ASN A 378 -14.33 -2.26 -1.20
CA ASN A 378 -15.62 -2.90 -1.52
C ASN A 378 -16.11 -3.89 -0.45
N ASN A 379 -15.83 -3.63 0.83
CA ASN A 379 -16.15 -4.51 1.97
C ASN A 379 -15.52 -5.91 1.86
N LEU A 380 -14.39 -6.02 1.16
CA LEU A 380 -13.61 -7.24 1.12
C LEU A 380 -12.76 -7.39 2.39
N ASN A 381 -12.49 -8.64 2.74
CA ASN A 381 -11.58 -8.98 3.82
C ASN A 381 -10.13 -9.00 3.30
N VAL A 382 -9.17 -8.86 4.20
CA VAL A 382 -7.73 -8.94 3.86
C VAL A 382 -7.38 -10.27 3.18
N VAL A 383 -7.99 -11.38 3.60
CA VAL A 383 -7.82 -12.71 3.00
C VAL A 383 -8.33 -12.73 1.55
N ASP A 384 -9.45 -12.06 1.27
CA ASP A 384 -10.02 -11.98 -0.09
C ASP A 384 -9.13 -11.12 -1.00
N LEU A 385 -8.53 -10.04 -0.46
CA LEU A 385 -7.54 -9.22 -1.16
C LEU A 385 -6.27 -10.02 -1.50
N ALA A 386 -5.78 -10.81 -0.55
CA ALA A 386 -4.62 -11.69 -0.77
C ALA A 386 -4.88 -12.71 -1.89
N LEU A 387 -6.10 -13.24 -1.97
CA LEU A 387 -6.53 -14.17 -3.02
C LEU A 387 -6.61 -13.50 -4.39
N ILE A 388 -7.17 -12.28 -4.48
CA ILE A 388 -7.19 -11.49 -5.72
C ILE A 388 -5.77 -11.17 -6.20
N GLY A 389 -4.84 -10.94 -5.25
CA GLY A 389 -3.43 -10.71 -5.52
C GLY A 389 -2.60 -11.94 -5.81
N ASN A 390 -3.16 -13.15 -5.65
CA ASN A 390 -2.43 -14.41 -5.72
C ASN A 390 -1.16 -14.43 -4.83
N ASN A 391 -1.26 -13.85 -3.63
CA ASN A 391 -0.15 -13.79 -2.66
C ASN A 391 -0.10 -15.09 -1.85
N ILE A 392 0.45 -16.15 -2.45
CA ILE A 392 0.46 -17.51 -1.91
C ILE A 392 1.12 -17.59 -0.53
N PHE A 393 2.26 -16.90 -0.33
CA PHE A 393 2.97 -16.90 0.96
C PHE A 393 2.15 -16.26 2.09
N PHE A 394 1.43 -15.18 1.80
CA PHE A 394 0.54 -14.55 2.78
C PHE A 394 -0.63 -15.47 3.13
N ILE A 395 -1.21 -16.14 2.13
CA ILE A 395 -2.31 -17.09 2.34
C ILE A 395 -1.86 -18.31 3.16
N ALA A 396 -0.62 -18.76 2.99
CA ALA A 396 -0.05 -19.89 3.75
C ALA A 396 0.11 -19.59 5.24
N HIS A 397 0.07 -18.31 5.66
CA HIS A 397 0.23 -17.94 7.05
C HIS A 397 -0.85 -18.58 7.96
N PRO A 398 -0.51 -19.05 9.18
CA PRO A 398 -1.45 -19.74 10.08
C PRO A 398 -2.76 -18.99 10.36
N CYS A 399 -2.74 -17.65 10.44
CA CYS A 399 -3.96 -16.86 10.61
C CYS A 399 -4.91 -16.96 9.42
N CYS A 400 -4.38 -16.90 8.20
CA CYS A 400 -5.18 -17.02 6.99
C CYS A 400 -5.75 -18.44 6.86
N GLN A 401 -4.95 -19.45 7.20
CA GLN A 401 -5.38 -20.85 7.26
C GLN A 401 -6.48 -21.07 8.31
N ARG A 402 -6.36 -20.46 9.50
CA ARG A 402 -7.43 -20.45 10.51
C ARG A 402 -8.69 -19.80 9.95
N SER A 403 -8.58 -18.67 9.24
CA SER A 403 -9.75 -17.98 8.67
C SER A 403 -10.45 -18.79 7.60
N MET A 404 -9.69 -19.41 6.69
CA MET A 404 -10.23 -20.32 5.68
C MET A 404 -10.91 -21.53 6.32
N ARG A 405 -10.28 -22.12 7.35
CA ARG A 405 -10.87 -23.21 8.14
C ARG A 405 -12.19 -22.79 8.78
N GLU A 406 -12.24 -21.63 9.44
CA GLU A 406 -13.48 -21.15 10.04
C GLU A 406 -14.58 -20.87 9.00
N ARG A 407 -14.21 -20.33 7.83
CA ARG A 407 -15.16 -20.16 6.71
C ARG A 407 -15.66 -21.51 6.17
N TRP A 408 -14.80 -22.53 6.14
CA TRP A 408 -15.11 -23.88 5.65
C TRP A 408 -16.06 -24.67 6.56
N PHE A 409 -15.81 -24.63 7.88
CA PHE A 409 -16.68 -25.29 8.87
C PHE A 409 -17.91 -24.44 9.26
N GLY A 410 -17.88 -23.14 8.97
CA GLY A 410 -18.93 -22.20 9.31
C GLY A 410 -19.14 -22.11 10.83
N ASN A 411 -20.38 -22.26 11.28
CA ASN A 411 -20.73 -22.14 12.69
C ASN A 411 -20.59 -23.46 13.47
N ILE A 412 -19.91 -24.45 12.89
CA ILE A 412 -19.80 -25.81 13.42
C ILE A 412 -18.37 -26.05 13.89
N LYS A 413 -18.22 -26.71 15.05
CA LYS A 413 -16.97 -27.31 15.50
C LYS A 413 -17.17 -28.81 15.60
N ILE A 414 -16.30 -29.57 14.93
CA ILE A 414 -16.30 -31.03 14.99
C ILE A 414 -15.41 -31.45 16.15
N HIS A 415 -15.94 -32.24 17.06
CA HIS A 415 -15.14 -32.86 18.11
C HIS A 415 -14.51 -34.15 17.59
N SER A 416 -13.22 -34.31 17.85
CA SER A 416 -12.46 -35.54 17.55
C SER A 416 -12.73 -36.68 18.53
N TYR A 417 -13.77 -36.60 19.37
CA TYR A 417 -14.13 -37.69 20.27
C TYR A 417 -14.30 -38.97 19.47
N ASN A 418 -13.38 -39.90 19.72
CA ASN A 418 -13.41 -41.25 19.22
C ASN A 418 -14.00 -42.08 20.36
N PHE A 419 -15.09 -42.81 20.09
CA PHE A 419 -15.45 -43.91 20.98
C PHE A 419 -14.24 -44.84 21.02
N SER A 420 -13.80 -45.28 22.20
CA SER A 420 -12.54 -46.03 22.40
C SER A 420 -12.36 -47.28 21.53
N PHE A 421 -13.39 -47.71 20.79
CA PHE A 421 -13.39 -48.89 19.93
C PHE A 421 -13.41 -48.59 18.41
N ILE A 422 -13.82 -47.40 17.94
CA ILE A 422 -13.96 -47.10 16.49
C ILE A 422 -13.57 -45.65 16.18
N SER A 423 -12.48 -45.48 15.42
CA SER A 423 -12.10 -44.19 14.82
C SER A 423 -12.92 -43.94 13.56
N VAL A 424 -14.06 -43.26 13.69
CA VAL A 424 -14.89 -42.90 12.53
C VAL A 424 -14.25 -41.73 11.78
N PRO A 425 -14.07 -41.82 10.44
CA PRO A 425 -13.57 -40.71 9.63
C PRO A 425 -14.45 -39.46 9.74
N GLU A 426 -13.86 -38.27 9.62
CA GLU A 426 -14.58 -37.00 9.77
C GLU A 426 -15.76 -36.84 8.79
N PHE A 427 -15.61 -37.31 7.55
CA PHE A 427 -16.66 -37.27 6.55
C PHE A 427 -17.90 -38.09 6.95
N LEU A 428 -17.68 -39.24 7.57
CA LEU A 428 -18.73 -40.16 7.99
C LEU A 428 -19.46 -39.62 9.23
N LYS A 429 -18.71 -38.97 10.14
CA LYS A 429 -19.31 -38.23 11.27
C LYS A 429 -20.29 -37.15 10.77
N ILE A 430 -19.91 -36.39 9.75
CA ILE A 430 -20.76 -35.33 9.17
C ILE A 430 -22.00 -35.94 8.49
N TYR A 431 -21.83 -37.02 7.72
CA TYR A 431 -22.94 -37.69 7.05
C TYR A 431 -23.97 -38.25 8.05
N LEU A 432 -23.50 -38.93 9.10
CA LEU A 432 -24.37 -39.44 10.15
C LEU A 432 -25.08 -38.32 10.92
N CYS A 433 -24.43 -37.17 11.13
CA CYS A 433 -25.08 -36.00 11.72
C CYS A 433 -26.15 -35.39 10.80
N LEU A 434 -25.96 -35.46 9.47
CA LEU A 434 -26.89 -34.93 8.49
C LEU A 434 -28.16 -35.79 8.36
N VAL A 435 -27.99 -37.10 8.31
CA VAL A 435 -29.09 -38.07 8.10
C VAL A 435 -29.81 -38.39 9.39
N LEU A 436 -29.06 -38.66 10.47
CA LEU A 436 -29.61 -39.27 11.67
C LEU A 436 -29.95 -38.25 12.77
N ILE A 437 -29.54 -36.97 12.64
CA ILE A 437 -29.73 -35.81 13.54
C ILE A 437 -29.24 -36.02 15.00
N PHE A 438 -29.51 -37.15 15.63
CA PHE A 438 -29.08 -37.57 16.96
C PHE A 438 -27.55 -37.55 17.17
N PRO A 439 -26.69 -37.99 16.22
CA PRO A 439 -25.23 -37.94 16.38
C PRO A 439 -24.66 -36.52 16.47
N MET A 440 -25.44 -35.51 16.06
CA MET A 440 -25.09 -34.09 16.16
C MET A 440 -24.76 -33.67 17.60
N TYR A 441 -25.42 -34.25 18.60
CA TYR A 441 -25.21 -33.88 20.01
C TYR A 441 -23.88 -34.36 20.58
N PHE A 442 -23.31 -35.42 20.00
CA PHE A 442 -22.05 -36.02 20.47
C PHE A 442 -20.85 -35.49 19.69
N TRP A 443 -21.00 -35.28 18.38
CA TRP A 443 -19.87 -34.94 17.50
C TRP A 443 -19.79 -33.46 17.11
N LEU A 444 -20.86 -32.68 17.26
CA LEU A 444 -20.92 -31.30 16.79
C LEU A 444 -21.22 -30.30 17.91
N SER A 445 -20.39 -29.27 18.03
CA SER A 445 -20.68 -28.09 18.81
C SER A 445 -21.00 -26.91 17.89
N PHE A 446 -22.04 -26.15 18.21
CA PHE A 446 -22.44 -24.97 17.46
C PHE A 446 -21.90 -23.70 18.12
N LYS A 447 -21.29 -22.80 17.34
CA LYS A 447 -20.99 -21.44 17.80
C LYS A 447 -22.33 -20.73 18.04
N SER A 448 -22.60 -20.27 19.27
CA SER A 448 -23.83 -19.53 19.58
C SER A 448 -23.82 -18.14 18.92
N VAL A 449 -25.00 -17.64 18.55
CA VAL A 449 -25.23 -16.39 17.78
C VAL A 449 -24.56 -15.15 18.37
N ARG A 450 -24.22 -15.12 19.67
CA ARG A 450 -23.55 -13.99 20.33
C ARG A 450 -22.05 -14.17 20.57
N ARG A 451 -21.49 -15.38 20.35
CA ARG A 451 -20.03 -15.58 20.36
C ARG A 451 -19.35 -14.78 19.24
N THR A 452 -20.02 -14.46 18.14
CA THR A 452 -19.43 -13.67 17.05
C THR A 452 -19.14 -12.21 17.45
N GLN A 453 -19.82 -11.68 18.48
CA GLN A 453 -19.58 -10.32 18.98
C GLN A 453 -18.79 -10.28 20.31
N LEU A 454 -18.77 -11.37 21.09
CA LEU A 454 -18.12 -11.40 22.42
C LEU A 454 -16.96 -12.40 22.58
N SER A 455 -16.63 -13.23 21.56
CA SER A 455 -15.35 -13.98 21.55
C SER A 455 -14.14 -13.08 21.25
N GLN A 456 -14.33 -11.76 21.26
CA GLN A 456 -13.28 -10.76 21.34
C GLN A 456 -12.65 -10.65 22.74
N HIS A 457 -13.05 -11.46 23.74
CA HIS A 457 -12.42 -11.34 25.06
C HIS A 457 -12.08 -12.62 25.86
N GLU A 458 -12.62 -13.81 25.58
CA GLU A 458 -12.26 -14.99 26.39
C GLU A 458 -12.26 -16.30 25.57
N GLN A 459 -11.19 -17.09 25.78
CA GLN A 459 -10.97 -18.52 25.49
C GLN A 459 -10.28 -18.91 24.16
N ASP A 460 -8.94 -18.93 24.19
CA ASP A 460 -8.15 -20.15 23.95
C ASP A 460 -7.47 -20.46 25.32
N ASP A 461 -7.67 -21.67 25.88
CA ASP A 461 -7.32 -22.03 27.27
C ASP A 461 -5.81 -22.27 27.52
N ASP A 462 -4.93 -21.98 26.54
CA ASP A 462 -3.48 -22.17 26.67
C ASP A 462 -2.70 -20.91 27.08
N ASP A 463 -3.30 -19.71 27.06
CA ASP A 463 -2.55 -18.45 27.24
C ASP A 463 -3.00 -17.66 28.50
N ARG A 464 -3.20 -18.34 29.64
CA ARG A 464 -3.71 -17.72 30.89
C ARG A 464 -2.75 -16.74 31.58
N GLU A 465 -1.46 -16.69 31.21
CA GLU A 465 -0.48 -15.86 31.92
C GLU A 465 -0.33 -14.43 31.38
N MET A 466 -0.63 -14.16 30.10
CA MET A 466 -0.46 -12.81 29.53
C MET A 466 -1.63 -11.84 29.79
N ASN A 467 -2.81 -12.33 30.15
CA ASN A 467 -4.03 -11.53 30.21
C ASN A 467 -4.15 -10.67 31.51
N LYS A 468 -3.33 -10.95 32.54
CA LYS A 468 -3.29 -10.11 33.76
C LYS A 468 -2.72 -8.72 33.49
N ASN A 469 -1.71 -8.61 32.62
CA ASN A 469 -1.05 -7.34 32.30
C ASN A 469 -1.95 -6.43 31.45
N TYR A 470 -2.76 -7.00 30.54
CA TYR A 470 -3.72 -6.24 29.72
C TYR A 470 -4.82 -5.57 30.56
N SER A 471 -5.34 -6.26 31.58
CA SER A 471 -6.38 -5.71 32.45
C SER A 471 -5.91 -4.55 33.34
N ASN A 472 -4.59 -4.46 33.59
CA ASN A 472 -3.98 -3.42 34.39
C ASN A 472 -3.62 -2.20 33.54
N ALA A 473 -3.07 -2.38 32.33
CA ALA A 473 -2.73 -1.26 31.43
C ALA A 473 -3.96 -0.51 30.88
N MET A 474 -5.09 -1.20 30.67
CA MET A 474 -6.32 -0.59 30.14
C MET A 474 -7.10 0.22 31.19
N LYS A 475 -6.86 0.00 32.50
CA LYS A 475 -7.50 0.75 33.59
C LYS A 475 -6.95 2.17 33.74
N ASP A 476 -5.75 2.43 33.26
CA ASP A 476 -5.09 3.73 33.41
C ASP A 476 -5.47 4.74 32.31
N LEU A 477 -6.18 4.33 31.24
CA LEU A 477 -6.54 5.22 30.12
C LEU A 477 -7.96 5.82 30.16
N HIS A 478 -8.85 5.38 31.06
CA HIS A 478 -10.21 5.93 31.17
C HIS A 478 -10.79 5.87 32.60
N PRO A 479 -11.09 7.02 33.25
CA PRO A 479 -11.81 7.00 34.51
C PRO A 479 -13.32 6.75 34.27
N LYS A 480 -13.82 5.72 34.94
CA LYS A 480 -15.21 5.47 35.39
C LYS A 480 -16.34 5.81 34.39
N ARG A 481 -16.90 4.76 33.76
CA ARG A 481 -18.35 4.70 33.48
C ARG A 481 -18.98 3.46 34.10
N LEU A 482 -20.12 3.74 34.74
CA LEU A 482 -20.95 2.92 35.60
C LEU A 482 -21.09 1.45 35.20
N SER A 483 -20.84 0.60 36.19
CA SER A 483 -21.11 -0.83 36.19
C SER A 483 -22.61 -1.11 36.06
N ALA A 484 -23.06 -1.51 34.87
CA ALA A 484 -24.29 -2.28 34.73
C ALA A 484 -23.96 -3.76 34.95
N LYS A 485 -24.25 -4.27 36.16
CA LYS A 485 -24.35 -5.72 36.42
C LYS A 485 -25.46 -6.28 35.53
N ARG A 486 -25.13 -6.71 34.32
CA ARG A 486 -26.05 -7.38 33.40
C ARG A 486 -25.83 -8.89 33.54
N ASN A 487 -26.90 -9.60 33.88
CA ASN A 487 -26.93 -11.04 34.19
C ASN A 487 -26.12 -11.87 33.18
N LYS A 488 -25.08 -12.57 33.66
CA LYS A 488 -24.25 -13.48 32.86
C LYS A 488 -25.01 -14.73 32.38
N ASN A 489 -26.17 -15.04 32.98
CA ASN A 489 -26.90 -16.28 32.75
C ASN A 489 -27.76 -16.30 31.47
N GLU A 490 -28.04 -15.14 30.84
CA GLU A 490 -28.74 -15.08 29.54
C GLU A 490 -27.78 -15.14 28.33
N LEU A 491 -26.47 -15.17 28.56
CA LEU A 491 -25.44 -14.98 27.52
C LEU A 491 -25.06 -16.28 26.77
N TYR A 492 -25.55 -17.44 27.24
CA TYR A 492 -25.19 -18.77 26.71
C TYR A 492 -26.41 -19.66 26.49
N SER A 493 -27.43 -19.19 25.78
CA SER A 493 -28.47 -20.12 25.31
C SER A 493 -27.94 -20.90 24.11
N SER A 494 -27.90 -22.24 24.23
CA SER A 494 -27.62 -23.12 23.10
C SER A 494 -28.68 -22.92 22.02
N PRO A 495 -28.33 -22.85 20.72
CA PRO A 495 -29.31 -22.65 19.67
C PRO A 495 -30.37 -23.77 19.68
N ASN A 496 -31.62 -23.42 19.37
CA ASN A 496 -32.72 -24.37 19.20
C ASN A 496 -32.35 -25.46 18.18
N LEU A 497 -32.97 -26.64 18.29
CA LEU A 497 -32.74 -27.77 17.38
C LEU A 497 -32.84 -27.39 15.89
N PHE A 498 -33.89 -26.66 15.52
CA PHE A 498 -34.06 -26.16 14.15
C PHE A 498 -32.92 -25.24 13.71
N MET A 499 -32.40 -24.39 14.60
CA MET A 499 -31.25 -23.54 14.32
C MET A 499 -29.95 -24.35 14.19
N LYS A 500 -29.78 -25.42 14.98
CA LYS A 500 -28.64 -26.33 14.82
C LYS A 500 -28.69 -27.03 13.46
N ILE A 501 -29.85 -27.57 13.07
CA ILE A 501 -30.06 -28.21 11.76
C ILE A 501 -29.81 -27.19 10.65
N TYR A 502 -30.34 -25.96 10.78
CA TYR A 502 -30.07 -24.88 9.83
C TYR A 502 -28.57 -24.59 9.70
N TYR A 503 -27.82 -24.48 10.81
CA TYR A 503 -26.37 -24.27 10.77
C TYR A 503 -25.61 -25.45 10.15
N LEU A 504 -26.09 -26.68 10.35
CA LEU A 504 -25.52 -27.87 9.71
C LEU A 504 -25.68 -27.81 8.18
N TRP A 505 -26.91 -27.59 7.71
CA TRP A 505 -27.23 -27.57 6.28
C TRP A 505 -26.71 -26.33 5.53
N THR A 506 -26.50 -25.22 6.24
CA THR A 506 -25.90 -24.01 5.65
C THR A 506 -24.37 -24.08 5.55
N SER A 507 -23.73 -24.97 6.32
CA SER A 507 -22.27 -25.05 6.38
C SER A 507 -21.63 -25.57 5.07
N PRO A 508 -20.55 -24.95 4.57
CA PRO A 508 -19.90 -25.36 3.34
C PRO A 508 -19.40 -26.80 3.34
N ILE A 509 -18.83 -27.27 4.46
CA ILE A 509 -18.35 -28.66 4.57
C ILE A 509 -19.48 -29.68 4.41
N ALA A 510 -20.67 -29.42 4.94
CA ALA A 510 -21.81 -30.31 4.77
C ALA A 510 -22.26 -30.34 3.30
N LYS A 511 -22.37 -29.16 2.67
CA LYS A 511 -22.70 -29.04 1.25
C LYS A 511 -21.69 -29.73 0.34
N PHE A 512 -20.40 -29.66 0.68
CA PHE A 512 -19.34 -30.35 -0.05
C PHE A 512 -19.53 -31.87 -0.03
N TRP A 513 -19.72 -32.47 1.15
CA TRP A 513 -19.92 -33.93 1.25
C TRP A 513 -21.22 -34.42 0.64
N ILE A 514 -22.29 -33.63 0.72
CA ILE A 514 -23.56 -33.92 0.05
C ILE A 514 -23.38 -33.88 -1.47
N ASN A 515 -22.75 -32.83 -1.99
CA ASN A 515 -22.43 -32.72 -3.42
C ASN A 515 -21.60 -33.92 -3.87
N GLN A 516 -20.61 -34.30 -3.07
CA GLN A 516 -19.75 -35.43 -3.37
C GLN A 516 -20.52 -36.75 -3.48
N LEU A 517 -21.45 -36.99 -2.56
CA LEU A 517 -22.33 -38.14 -2.60
C LEU A 517 -23.23 -38.13 -3.85
N PHE A 518 -23.84 -36.99 -4.20
CA PHE A 518 -24.66 -36.87 -5.40
C PHE A 518 -23.87 -37.11 -6.70
N VAL A 519 -22.63 -36.59 -6.79
CA VAL A 519 -21.74 -36.84 -7.93
C VAL A 519 -21.40 -38.33 -8.04
N THR A 520 -21.15 -39.02 -6.92
CA THR A 520 -20.90 -40.48 -6.96
C THR A 520 -22.12 -41.27 -7.42
N PHE A 521 -23.33 -40.90 -7.00
CA PHE A 521 -24.56 -41.55 -7.48
C PHE A 521 -24.81 -41.30 -8.96
N TYR A 522 -24.54 -40.08 -9.43
CA TYR A 522 -24.62 -39.75 -10.85
C TYR A 522 -23.63 -40.57 -11.69
N LEU A 523 -22.38 -40.69 -11.26
CA LEU A 523 -21.38 -41.53 -11.93
C LEU A 523 -21.76 -43.01 -11.93
N LEU A 524 -22.32 -43.52 -10.82
CA LEU A 524 -22.80 -44.89 -10.74
C LEU A 524 -23.95 -45.13 -11.72
N LEU A 525 -24.93 -44.22 -11.76
CA LEU A 525 -26.07 -44.33 -12.67
C LEU A 525 -25.62 -44.25 -14.14
N TYR A 526 -24.69 -43.35 -14.45
CA TYR A 526 -24.11 -43.22 -15.78
C TYR A 526 -23.35 -44.50 -16.19
N ALA A 527 -22.57 -45.08 -15.27
CA ALA A 527 -21.87 -46.34 -15.51
C ALA A 527 -22.85 -47.50 -15.76
N ILE A 528 -23.94 -47.58 -14.99
CA ILE A 528 -25.02 -48.57 -15.22
C ILE A 528 -25.64 -48.39 -16.61
N ALA A 529 -25.91 -47.15 -17.02
CA ALA A 529 -26.45 -46.87 -18.36
C ALA A 529 -25.51 -47.32 -19.49
N VAL A 530 -24.20 -47.07 -19.37
CA VAL A 530 -23.20 -47.50 -20.39
C VAL A 530 -23.01 -49.02 -20.43
N MET A 531 -23.12 -49.70 -19.28
CA MET A 531 -22.95 -51.15 -19.18
C MET A 531 -24.13 -51.93 -19.79
N LEU A 532 -25.33 -51.35 -19.80
CA LEU A 532 -26.51 -51.98 -20.40
C LEU A 532 -26.35 -52.16 -21.93
N PRO A 533 -26.82 -53.28 -22.49
CA PRO A 533 -26.58 -53.64 -23.90
C PRO A 533 -27.17 -52.65 -24.92
N TYR A 534 -28.14 -51.84 -24.53
CA TYR A 534 -28.73 -50.78 -25.37
C TYR A 534 -28.33 -49.37 -24.94
N CYS A 535 -27.28 -49.23 -24.11
CA CYS A 535 -26.86 -47.95 -23.53
C CYS A 535 -28.00 -47.25 -22.76
N GLY A 536 -28.58 -47.99 -21.81
CA GLY A 536 -29.66 -47.53 -20.93
C GLY A 536 -31.07 -47.87 -21.44
N ASN A 537 -32.06 -47.69 -20.58
CA ASN A 537 -33.48 -47.64 -20.95
C ASN A 537 -33.88 -46.17 -21.19
N SER A 538 -34.96 -45.91 -21.93
CA SER A 538 -35.47 -44.54 -22.17
C SER A 538 -35.62 -43.75 -20.87
N GLU A 539 -36.14 -44.37 -19.82
CA GLU A 539 -36.31 -43.73 -18.50
C GLU A 539 -34.98 -43.30 -17.84
N ILE A 540 -33.97 -44.18 -17.88
CA ILE A 540 -32.65 -43.91 -17.31
C ILE A 540 -31.96 -42.79 -18.10
N ASN A 541 -32.11 -42.79 -19.43
CA ASN A 541 -31.54 -41.77 -20.31
C ASN A 541 -32.22 -40.40 -20.13
N TRP A 542 -33.54 -40.35 -19.95
CA TRP A 542 -34.26 -39.12 -19.58
C TRP A 542 -33.82 -38.57 -18.23
N PHE A 543 -33.67 -39.44 -17.23
CA PHE A 543 -33.21 -39.03 -15.90
C PHE A 543 -31.75 -38.56 -15.92
N LEU A 544 -30.87 -39.26 -16.64
CA LEU A 544 -29.47 -38.83 -16.83
C LEU A 544 -29.40 -37.50 -17.58
N LEU A 545 -30.21 -37.30 -18.62
CA LEU A 545 -30.30 -36.04 -19.33
C LEU A 545 -30.70 -34.91 -18.37
N LEU A 546 -31.79 -35.08 -17.62
CA LEU A 546 -32.25 -34.09 -16.66
C LEU A 546 -31.14 -33.75 -15.64
N TRP A 547 -30.46 -34.76 -15.11
CA TRP A 547 -29.34 -34.55 -14.17
C TRP A 547 -28.17 -33.81 -14.82
N THR A 548 -27.79 -34.15 -16.06
CA THR A 548 -26.72 -33.47 -16.79
C THR A 548 -27.04 -31.99 -17.03
N VAL A 549 -28.30 -31.67 -17.36
CA VAL A 549 -28.76 -30.28 -17.53
C VAL A 549 -28.69 -29.50 -16.21
N LEU A 550 -29.06 -30.13 -15.08
CA LEU A 550 -28.91 -29.52 -13.76
C LEU A 550 -27.44 -29.24 -13.42
N LEU A 551 -26.52 -30.15 -13.75
CA LEU A 551 -25.07 -29.94 -13.57
C LEU A 551 -24.54 -28.79 -14.45
N ILE A 552 -25.03 -28.67 -15.69
CA ILE A 552 -24.69 -27.53 -16.57
C ILE A 552 -25.18 -26.22 -15.95
N ALA A 553 -26.44 -26.18 -15.48
CA ALA A 553 -27.02 -25.00 -14.84
C ALA A 553 -26.25 -24.60 -13.55
N GLU A 554 -25.88 -25.57 -12.72
CA GLU A 554 -25.05 -25.33 -11.53
C GLU A 554 -23.66 -24.80 -11.92
N ASN A 555 -23.01 -25.38 -12.93
CA ASN A 555 -21.72 -24.90 -13.41
C ASN A 555 -21.78 -23.45 -13.93
N VAL A 556 -22.82 -23.10 -14.68
CA VAL A 556 -23.03 -21.73 -15.19
C VAL A 556 -23.30 -20.75 -14.03
N THR A 557 -24.16 -21.10 -13.08
CA THR A 557 -24.46 -20.23 -11.94
C THR A 557 -23.24 -20.07 -11.02
N ARG A 558 -22.51 -21.16 -10.74
CA ARG A 558 -21.26 -21.18 -9.97
C ARG A 558 -20.18 -20.31 -10.61
N THR A 559 -19.99 -20.42 -11.93
CA THR A 559 -19.01 -19.61 -12.66
C THR A 559 -19.41 -18.14 -12.71
N ALA A 560 -20.67 -17.82 -12.96
CA ALA A 560 -21.18 -16.45 -12.96
C ALA A 560 -21.02 -15.77 -11.59
N GLN A 561 -21.37 -16.48 -10.50
CA GLN A 561 -21.20 -15.97 -9.13
C GLN A 561 -19.72 -15.77 -8.77
N ARG A 562 -18.85 -16.72 -9.13
CA ARG A 562 -17.40 -16.61 -8.91
C ARG A 562 -16.81 -15.43 -9.68
N TYR A 563 -17.17 -15.26 -10.95
CA TYR A 563 -16.68 -14.17 -11.79
C TYR A 563 -17.12 -12.80 -11.28
N LYS A 564 -18.36 -12.68 -10.78
CA LYS A 564 -18.87 -11.45 -10.15
C LYS A 564 -18.06 -11.06 -8.90
N LYS A 565 -17.60 -12.05 -8.13
CA LYS A 565 -16.85 -11.82 -6.88
C LYS A 565 -15.35 -11.65 -7.11
N PHE A 566 -14.80 -12.38 -8.07
CA PHE A 566 -13.36 -12.43 -8.38
C PHE A 566 -13.17 -12.35 -9.90
N PRO A 567 -13.07 -11.14 -10.47
CA PRO A 567 -13.01 -10.93 -11.92
C PRO A 567 -11.69 -11.40 -12.56
N THR A 568 -10.74 -11.93 -11.78
CA THR A 568 -9.37 -12.21 -12.22
C THR A 568 -9.03 -13.68 -12.17
N MET A 569 -10.02 -14.56 -12.01
CA MET A 569 -9.83 -16.01 -12.02
C MET A 569 -9.76 -16.55 -13.44
N ASP A 570 -8.92 -17.55 -13.66
CA ASP A 570 -8.80 -18.22 -14.95
C ASP A 570 -10.06 -19.03 -15.28
N ILE A 571 -10.65 -18.77 -16.45
CA ILE A 571 -11.92 -19.37 -16.90
C ILE A 571 -11.69 -20.72 -17.61
N MET A 572 -10.43 -21.10 -17.84
CA MET A 572 -10.06 -22.29 -18.63
C MET A 572 -10.70 -23.58 -18.10
N TRP A 573 -10.54 -23.88 -16.81
CA TRP A 573 -11.06 -25.12 -16.24
C TRP A 573 -12.59 -25.19 -16.22
N PRO A 574 -13.31 -24.16 -15.74
CA PRO A 574 -14.77 -24.18 -15.83
C PRO A 574 -15.30 -24.26 -17.26
N LEU A 575 -14.60 -23.68 -18.24
CA LEU A 575 -14.96 -23.80 -19.65
C LEU A 575 -14.82 -25.25 -20.15
N THR A 576 -13.73 -25.93 -19.78
CA THR A 576 -13.56 -27.36 -20.15
C THR A 576 -14.63 -28.24 -19.52
N GLU A 577 -15.02 -27.98 -18.27
CA GLU A 577 -16.12 -28.71 -17.62
C GLU A 577 -17.45 -28.46 -18.33
N PHE A 578 -17.76 -27.20 -18.64
CA PHE A 578 -18.99 -26.84 -19.35
C PHE A 578 -19.08 -27.51 -20.72
N LEU A 579 -17.98 -27.49 -21.50
CA LEU A 579 -17.91 -28.12 -22.82
C LEU A 579 -18.06 -29.64 -22.73
N ALA A 580 -17.46 -30.28 -21.72
CA ALA A 580 -17.61 -31.72 -21.52
C ALA A 580 -19.06 -32.10 -21.21
N HIS A 581 -19.71 -31.42 -20.26
CA HIS A 581 -21.09 -31.71 -19.88
C HIS A 581 -22.08 -31.39 -21.01
N SER A 582 -21.88 -30.31 -21.76
CA SER A 582 -22.74 -29.99 -22.91
C SER A 582 -22.62 -31.02 -24.03
N ALA A 583 -21.40 -31.52 -24.31
CA ALA A 583 -21.21 -32.63 -25.24
C ALA A 583 -21.94 -33.90 -24.78
N THR A 584 -21.91 -34.23 -23.47
CA THR A 584 -22.65 -35.39 -22.94
C THR A 584 -24.17 -35.25 -23.11
N ALA A 585 -24.71 -34.05 -22.90
CA ALA A 585 -26.14 -33.78 -23.04
C ALA A 585 -26.61 -33.88 -24.50
N ILE A 586 -25.82 -33.37 -25.46
CA ILE A 586 -26.11 -33.47 -26.89
C ILE A 586 -26.19 -34.93 -27.33
N VAL A 587 -25.28 -35.77 -26.84
CA VAL A 587 -25.20 -37.19 -27.19
C VAL A 587 -26.41 -37.95 -26.66
N LEU A 588 -26.80 -37.68 -25.40
CA LEU A 588 -28.02 -38.24 -24.80
C LEU A 588 -29.29 -37.78 -25.56
N LEU A 589 -29.35 -36.52 -25.98
CA LEU A 589 -30.46 -35.99 -26.79
C LEU A 589 -30.54 -36.66 -28.17
N ALA A 590 -29.42 -36.81 -28.88
CA ALA A 590 -29.38 -37.43 -30.19
C ALA A 590 -29.88 -38.88 -30.16
N HIS A 591 -29.59 -39.61 -29.08
CA HIS A 591 -30.08 -40.96 -28.88
C HIS A 591 -31.58 -41.02 -28.56
N LEU A 592 -32.09 -40.09 -27.74
CA LEU A 592 -33.51 -39.99 -27.42
C LEU A 592 -34.37 -39.57 -28.62
N LEU A 593 -33.82 -38.76 -29.54
CA LEU A 593 -34.47 -38.32 -30.77
C LEU A 593 -34.42 -39.35 -31.90
N GLY A 594 -33.70 -40.47 -31.71
CA GLY A 594 -33.62 -41.55 -32.69
C GLY A 594 -32.77 -41.23 -33.91
N GLU A 595 -31.79 -40.32 -33.81
CA GLU A 595 -30.86 -40.04 -34.91
C GLU A 595 -29.96 -41.25 -35.22
N SER A 596 -29.62 -41.41 -36.50
CA SER A 596 -28.95 -42.59 -37.07
C SER A 596 -27.44 -42.68 -36.77
N LEU A 597 -27.03 -42.48 -35.52
CA LEU A 597 -25.68 -42.89 -35.11
C LEU A 597 -25.61 -44.42 -35.00
N SER A 598 -24.52 -45.00 -35.51
CA SER A 598 -24.26 -46.42 -35.30
C SER A 598 -24.18 -46.70 -33.80
N PHE A 599 -24.76 -47.83 -33.37
CA PHE A 599 -24.76 -48.24 -31.96
C PHE A 599 -23.36 -48.23 -31.34
N MET A 600 -22.35 -48.67 -32.11
CA MET A 600 -20.95 -48.69 -31.67
C MET A 600 -20.38 -47.27 -31.47
N SER A 601 -20.70 -46.33 -32.37
CA SER A 601 -20.28 -44.94 -32.25
C SER A 601 -20.90 -44.27 -31.02
N TYR A 602 -22.19 -44.50 -30.77
CA TYR A 602 -22.88 -43.96 -29.61
C TYR A 602 -22.30 -44.50 -28.29
N LYS A 603 -22.09 -45.81 -28.21
CA LYS A 603 -21.50 -46.45 -27.02
C LYS A 603 -20.08 -45.95 -26.74
N LEU A 604 -19.26 -45.78 -27.78
CA LEU A 604 -17.92 -45.22 -27.66
C LEU A 604 -17.96 -43.77 -27.15
N LEU A 605 -18.87 -42.95 -27.69
CA LEU A 605 -18.98 -41.55 -27.32
C LEU A 605 -19.47 -41.40 -25.87
N MET A 606 -20.45 -42.20 -25.44
CA MET A 606 -20.89 -42.27 -24.04
C MET A 606 -19.79 -42.75 -23.09
N ALA A 607 -18.94 -43.69 -23.50
CA ALA A 607 -17.80 -44.13 -22.68
C ALA A 607 -16.73 -43.03 -22.54
N VAL A 608 -16.42 -42.30 -23.61
CA VAL A 608 -15.50 -41.15 -23.57
C VAL A 608 -16.08 -40.01 -22.70
N ALA A 609 -17.37 -39.76 -22.83
CA ALA A 609 -18.11 -38.80 -22.01
C ALA A 609 -18.07 -39.14 -20.52
N LEU A 610 -18.29 -40.41 -20.15
CA LEU A 610 -18.15 -40.90 -18.78
C LEU A 610 -16.75 -40.61 -18.23
N LEU A 611 -15.72 -40.89 -19.01
CA LEU A 611 -14.33 -40.67 -18.62
C LEU A 611 -14.05 -39.17 -18.39
N ALA A 612 -14.52 -38.29 -19.27
CA ALA A 612 -14.35 -36.84 -19.13
C ALA A 612 -15.05 -36.27 -17.87
N VAL A 613 -16.27 -36.74 -17.59
CA VAL A 613 -17.03 -36.38 -16.39
C VAL A 613 -16.33 -36.93 -15.13
N TYR A 614 -15.83 -38.17 -15.17
CA TYR A 614 -15.10 -38.78 -14.07
C TYR A 614 -13.84 -37.99 -13.72
N PHE A 615 -13.03 -37.60 -14.70
CA PHE A 615 -11.84 -36.76 -14.46
C PHE A 615 -12.19 -35.39 -13.88
N SER A 616 -13.30 -34.78 -14.33
CA SER A 616 -13.79 -33.52 -13.78
C SER A 616 -14.18 -33.65 -12.30
N ALA A 617 -14.93 -34.69 -11.94
CA ALA A 617 -15.30 -35.00 -10.57
C ALA A 617 -14.09 -35.32 -9.67
N LEU A 618 -13.16 -36.12 -10.18
CA LEU A 618 -11.95 -36.51 -9.48
C LEU A 618 -11.06 -35.30 -9.16
N ARG A 619 -10.95 -34.32 -10.08
CA ARG A 619 -10.25 -33.07 -9.81
C ARG A 619 -10.85 -32.30 -8.64
N GLU A 620 -12.17 -32.15 -8.59
CA GLU A 620 -12.84 -31.45 -7.48
C GLU A 620 -12.58 -32.14 -6.13
N MET A 621 -12.54 -33.48 -6.11
CA MET A 621 -12.22 -34.25 -4.91
C MET A 621 -10.76 -34.10 -4.47
N LEU A 622 -9.82 -34.29 -5.41
CA LEU A 622 -8.40 -34.30 -5.11
C LEU A 622 -7.93 -32.93 -4.63
N THR A 623 -8.45 -31.84 -5.21
CA THR A 623 -8.10 -30.47 -4.83
C THR A 623 -8.53 -30.12 -3.40
N ALA A 624 -9.56 -30.75 -2.85
CA ALA A 624 -10.02 -30.50 -1.48
C ALA A 624 -9.16 -31.23 -0.42
N SER A 625 -8.41 -32.26 -0.81
CA SER A 625 -7.60 -33.04 0.12
C SER A 625 -6.27 -32.33 0.43
N PRO A 626 -5.87 -32.23 1.71
CA PRO A 626 -4.62 -31.58 2.09
C PRO A 626 -3.37 -32.33 1.61
N GLN A 627 -3.49 -33.64 1.37
CA GLN A 627 -2.37 -34.48 0.90
C GLN A 627 -2.36 -34.60 -0.62
N LEU A 628 -3.53 -34.82 -1.24
CA LEU A 628 -3.63 -35.08 -2.68
C LEU A 628 -3.71 -33.79 -3.51
N GLY A 629 -4.15 -32.68 -2.92
CA GLY A 629 -4.23 -31.38 -3.59
C GLY A 629 -2.86 -30.90 -4.09
N PRO A 630 -1.83 -30.82 -3.24
CA PRO A 630 -0.48 -30.45 -3.67
C PRO A 630 0.12 -31.40 -4.71
N MET A 631 -0.17 -32.70 -4.62
CA MET A 631 0.28 -33.68 -5.62
C MET A 631 -0.34 -33.40 -6.99
N LEU A 632 -1.63 -33.05 -7.04
CA LEU A 632 -2.29 -32.68 -8.29
C LEU A 632 -1.67 -31.42 -8.89
N VAL A 633 -1.38 -30.39 -8.09
CA VAL A 633 -0.76 -29.14 -8.55
C VAL A 633 0.64 -29.38 -9.12
N ASN A 634 1.40 -30.37 -8.62
CA ASN A 634 2.70 -30.73 -9.17
C ASN A 634 2.60 -31.47 -10.52
N ILE A 635 1.45 -32.12 -10.79
CA ILE A 635 1.21 -32.87 -12.02
C ILE A 635 0.69 -31.96 -13.14
N THR A 636 -0.09 -30.93 -12.78
CA THR A 636 -0.67 -29.94 -13.70
C THR A 636 0.26 -28.77 -13.98
#